data_AF-A0A258K202-F1
#
_entry.id   AF-A0A258K202-F1
#
_cell.length_a   1.000
_cell.length_b   1.000
_cell.length_c   1.000
_cell.angle_alpha   90.00
_cell.angle_beta   90.00
_cell.angle_gamma   90.00
#
_symmetry.space_group_name_H-M   'P 1'
#
loop_
_entity.id
_entity.type
_entity.pdbx_description
1 polymer ?
#
loop_
_entity_poly.entity_id
_entity_poly.type
_entity_poly.pdbx_seq_one_letter_code
_entity_poly.pdbx_strand_id
1 'polypeptide(L)'
;MSNIIFPSSNSNQVLKQENCYGIDLGTTSTLVCYVDAKSVDLTKSVKIPIQFLSVKQESPFEYDQTIEDVKVASIVAIYDGKPYVGNNLYHLKGNTEFIYKKNIFYHWKLELGIDLDTMYPDAITPKLNMPFKIAGGILNYIRIQHFKNETLNNTIITVPASFQANQRIDVIKAAEMAKIKASENMLLDEPNAAFLGYFNRLENLEKQNWANDVRNKNILVIDFGGGTLDLSILNVDFRKDTGIAISNRAISRYSDLGGQDIDRLIAEEFLLPIFKKKSPNFDLISNADLSEIILPQLSVIAENLKIGICNRISLKLGEQKLEDINLKSIDFTQKECIINYNNQSFDLESIKITGEEYNTFFAKLFNGKNFSFKYCDKTVSTISQSITDIIEKADLTLQDIQYVLFAGGSSFNPLLNSLCTKKLNEAIPLSSHEPDKLVAEGAAVYSYFLNIHNISLIKPITSDTIGVRLKDNRFYPIIEKGKPLPQEVSVPDFRLQSNLNSKVIVPVCINGVDFPIGTIRCDLDAFYDMDTIIKINATISADKVFALKVFANETLIGDAVFENPFGLGKMSEEEIEIHKLKKDLNKAKAEQNTKDERNILRSLIWKHYENGNYIGTIETAELFLKRFNDQDDYVLNILFCALKNLGRNKAAVEAIKKAIEIDPSKSDYHYNYSLLIEINDVNEALIYLENLNDNHKKENIIKCKIILLKNKLNQDVTIDAAKIVQEYKINPATFSNFEKRVLLKPIFKIINEPFSFVEPDKKQMNQINNKDLLDTNNLPF
;
A
#
# COMPACT_ATOMS: atom_id res chain seq x y z
N MET A 1 -37.67 25.03 23.43
CA MET A 1 -36.30 25.48 23.15
C MET A 1 -35.78 24.61 22.03
N SER A 2 -35.24 25.20 20.96
CA SER A 2 -34.48 24.43 19.96
C SER A 2 -33.31 23.74 20.65
N ASN A 3 -33.02 22.49 20.31
CA ASN A 3 -31.87 21.80 20.88
C ASN A 3 -30.59 22.48 20.38
N ILE A 4 -29.59 22.55 21.26
CA ILE A 4 -28.24 22.96 20.89
C ILE A 4 -27.71 21.95 19.88
N ILE A 5 -27.25 22.42 18.71
CA ILE A 5 -26.70 21.55 17.66
C ILE A 5 -25.20 21.40 17.85
N PHE A 6 -24.48 22.52 17.92
CA PHE A 6 -23.04 22.54 18.17
C PHE A 6 -22.75 22.99 19.60
N PRO A 7 -21.69 22.48 20.24
CA PRO A 7 -21.25 22.99 21.53
C PRO A 7 -20.95 24.49 21.43
N SER A 8 -21.23 25.25 22.50
CA SER A 8 -20.88 26.66 22.64
C SER A 8 -19.81 26.83 23.70
N SER A 9 -18.86 27.73 23.48
CA SER A 9 -17.88 28.12 24.50
C SER A 9 -18.44 29.28 25.32
N ASN A 10 -18.20 29.26 26.65
CA ASN A 10 -18.53 30.37 27.55
C ASN A 10 -17.51 31.53 27.47
N SER A 11 -16.56 31.48 26.53
CA SER A 11 -15.44 32.43 26.45
C SER A 11 -15.74 33.56 25.47
N ASN A 12 -15.99 34.76 25.98
CA ASN A 12 -16.09 36.03 25.25
C ASN A 12 -14.74 36.53 24.65
N GLN A 13 -13.81 35.63 24.31
CA GLN A 13 -12.56 36.03 23.65
C GLN A 13 -12.69 35.82 22.14
N VAL A 14 -13.05 36.91 21.45
CA VAL A 14 -12.95 37.00 19.99
C VAL A 14 -11.45 37.00 19.64
N LEU A 15 -10.89 35.83 19.35
CA LEU A 15 -9.61 35.71 18.67
C LEU A 15 -9.72 36.46 17.32
N LYS A 16 -8.61 37.06 16.85
CA LYS A 16 -8.60 37.76 15.54
C LYS A 16 -9.22 36.83 14.50
N GLN A 17 -10.36 37.23 13.94
CA GLN A 17 -11.14 36.42 13.00
C GLN A 17 -10.35 36.26 11.70
N GLU A 18 -9.61 35.15 11.62
CA GLU A 18 -8.82 34.71 10.48
C GLU A 18 -9.54 33.57 9.75
N ASN A 19 -9.15 33.29 8.51
CA ASN A 19 -9.66 32.16 7.78
C ASN A 19 -9.25 30.84 8.46
N CYS A 20 -10.15 29.86 8.42
CA CYS A 20 -9.90 28.50 8.88
C CYS A 20 -9.89 27.56 7.67
N TYR A 21 -8.81 26.81 7.50
CA TYR A 21 -8.58 26.00 6.31
C TYR A 21 -8.78 24.52 6.60
N GLY A 22 -9.38 23.82 5.64
CA GLY A 22 -9.47 22.36 5.59
C GLY A 22 -8.78 21.86 4.33
N ILE A 23 -7.87 20.91 4.50
CA ILE A 23 -7.13 20.27 3.40
C ILE A 23 -7.45 18.79 3.41
N ASP A 24 -8.07 18.30 2.34
CA ASP A 24 -8.10 16.88 2.05
C ASP A 24 -6.86 16.51 1.25
N LEU A 25 -5.86 15.93 1.91
CA LEU A 25 -4.62 15.50 1.26
C LEU A 25 -4.79 14.08 0.72
N GLY A 26 -5.59 13.87 -0.32
CA GLY A 26 -5.93 12.53 -0.81
C GLY A 26 -4.83 11.82 -1.62
N THR A 27 -4.96 10.49 -1.78
CA THR A 27 -4.01 9.66 -2.55
C THR A 27 -3.95 10.05 -4.03
N THR A 28 -5.09 10.49 -4.56
CA THR A 28 -5.36 10.67 -5.99
C THR A 28 -5.68 12.12 -6.30
N SER A 29 -6.29 12.83 -5.36
CA SER A 29 -6.56 14.26 -5.48
C SER A 29 -6.45 14.95 -4.13
N THR A 30 -6.03 16.20 -4.15
CA THR A 30 -5.98 17.10 -3.01
C THR A 30 -7.00 18.21 -3.22
N LEU A 31 -7.78 18.52 -2.18
CA LEU A 31 -8.73 19.63 -2.16
C LEU A 31 -8.41 20.57 -1.00
N VAL A 32 -8.56 21.87 -1.21
CA VAL A 32 -8.42 22.87 -0.16
C VAL A 32 -9.68 23.73 -0.14
N CYS A 33 -10.25 23.90 1.04
CA CYS A 33 -11.35 24.83 1.27
C CYS A 33 -11.13 25.63 2.54
N TYR A 34 -11.92 26.67 2.72
CA TYR A 34 -11.82 27.52 3.90
C TYR A 34 -13.18 28.05 4.36
N VAL A 35 -13.20 28.46 5.62
CA VAL A 35 -14.26 29.22 6.28
C VAL A 35 -13.71 30.61 6.54
N ASP A 36 -14.37 31.64 6.01
CA ASP A 36 -14.18 33.00 6.51
C ASP A 36 -14.96 33.14 7.82
N ALA A 37 -14.22 33.11 8.94
CA ALA A 37 -14.80 33.19 10.29
C ALA A 37 -15.65 34.46 10.51
N LYS A 38 -15.40 35.54 9.75
CA LYS A 38 -16.18 36.80 9.84
C LYS A 38 -17.58 36.67 9.23
N SER A 39 -17.73 35.76 8.27
CA SER A 39 -18.98 35.53 7.56
C SER A 39 -19.94 34.58 8.29
N VAL A 40 -19.48 33.91 9.35
CA VAL A 40 -20.25 32.90 10.07
C VAL A 40 -21.13 33.56 11.13
N ASP A 41 -22.45 33.40 11.01
CA ASP A 41 -23.42 33.83 12.01
C ASP A 41 -24.30 32.64 12.45
N LEU A 42 -23.86 31.97 13.51
CA LEU A 42 -24.54 30.79 14.05
C LEU A 42 -25.93 31.08 14.63
N THR A 43 -26.28 32.36 14.85
CA THR A 43 -27.62 32.74 15.32
C THR A 43 -28.66 32.69 14.19
N LYS A 44 -28.21 32.85 12.94
CA LYS A 44 -29.06 32.80 11.74
C LYS A 44 -29.03 31.44 11.07
N SER A 45 -27.85 30.82 11.01
CA SER A 45 -27.67 29.54 10.32
C SER A 45 -26.64 28.69 11.05
N VAL A 46 -27.01 27.42 11.29
CA VAL A 46 -26.06 26.40 11.79
C VAL A 46 -25.32 25.70 10.65
N LYS A 47 -25.41 26.23 9.43
CA LYS A 47 -24.57 25.80 8.29
C LYS A 47 -23.37 26.72 8.19
N ILE A 48 -22.18 26.13 8.27
CA ILE A 48 -20.93 26.85 8.10
C ILE A 48 -20.71 27.04 6.58
N PRO A 49 -20.55 28.29 6.10
CA PRO A 49 -20.24 28.55 4.70
C PRO A 49 -18.82 28.08 4.37
N ILE A 50 -18.70 27.26 3.34
CA ILE A 50 -17.42 26.72 2.85
C ILE A 50 -17.14 27.26 1.46
N GLN A 51 -15.88 27.64 1.22
CA GLN A 51 -15.40 28.04 -0.10
C GLN A 51 -14.22 27.17 -0.52
N PHE A 52 -14.32 26.54 -1.68
CA PHE A 52 -13.23 25.76 -2.27
C PHE A 52 -12.27 26.65 -3.05
N LEU A 53 -10.98 26.35 -2.94
CA LEU A 53 -9.94 27.01 -3.72
C LEU A 53 -9.81 26.34 -5.09
N SER A 54 -10.02 27.10 -6.16
CA SER A 54 -9.74 26.63 -7.52
C SER A 54 -8.28 26.86 -7.87
N VAL A 55 -7.58 25.86 -8.38
CA VAL A 55 -6.13 25.91 -8.61
C VAL A 55 -5.81 25.77 -10.09
N LYS A 56 -4.95 26.66 -10.60
CA LYS A 56 -4.41 26.60 -11.95
C LYS A 56 -3.38 25.47 -12.07
N GLN A 57 -3.53 24.64 -13.07
CA GLN A 57 -2.80 23.41 -13.31
C GLN A 57 -2.25 23.45 -14.74
N GLU A 58 -0.97 23.76 -14.87
CA GLU A 58 -0.30 23.91 -16.17
C GLU A 58 0.11 22.54 -16.72
N SER A 59 0.18 22.42 -18.05
CA SER A 59 0.76 21.24 -18.71
C SER A 59 2.26 21.47 -18.97
N PRO A 60 3.07 20.40 -18.95
CA PRO A 60 4.43 20.44 -19.47
C PRO A 60 4.54 20.78 -20.96
N PHE A 61 3.47 20.55 -21.74
CA PHE A 61 3.45 20.78 -23.17
C PHE A 61 2.78 22.11 -23.56
N GLU A 62 3.39 22.86 -24.47
CA GLU A 62 3.02 24.25 -24.81
C GLU A 62 1.59 24.39 -25.38
N TYR A 63 1.10 23.36 -26.09
CA TYR A 63 -0.20 23.39 -26.76
C TYR A 63 -1.38 22.96 -25.88
N ASP A 64 -1.09 22.40 -24.71
CA ASP A 64 -2.12 21.95 -23.78
C ASP A 64 -2.68 23.15 -22.99
N GLN A 65 -4.00 23.16 -22.81
CA GLN A 65 -4.64 24.23 -22.04
C GLN A 65 -4.36 24.09 -20.54
N THR A 66 -4.13 25.22 -19.88
CA THR A 66 -4.10 25.28 -18.41
C THR A 66 -5.51 25.02 -17.88
N ILE A 67 -5.63 24.06 -16.96
CA ILE A 67 -6.90 23.75 -16.28
C ILE A 67 -6.99 24.57 -15.00
N GLU A 68 -8.19 25.02 -14.64
CA GLU A 68 -8.48 25.61 -13.34
C GLU A 68 -9.61 24.81 -12.68
N ASP A 69 -9.29 24.11 -11.58
CA ASP A 69 -10.20 23.19 -10.91
C ASP A 69 -9.91 23.17 -9.39
N VAL A 70 -10.95 22.92 -8.59
CA VAL A 70 -10.85 22.69 -7.15
C VAL A 70 -10.17 21.37 -6.81
N LYS A 71 -10.27 20.38 -7.71
CA LYS A 71 -9.65 19.08 -7.57
C LYS A 71 -8.27 19.11 -8.21
N VAL A 72 -7.23 18.98 -7.39
CA VAL A 72 -5.84 18.92 -7.87
C VAL A 72 -5.34 17.50 -7.78
N ALA A 73 -5.00 16.85 -8.89
CA ALA A 73 -4.40 15.53 -8.84
C ALA A 73 -3.18 15.52 -7.92
N SER A 74 -3.04 14.48 -7.09
CA SER A 74 -1.87 14.29 -6.23
C SER A 74 -0.68 13.74 -7.05
N ILE A 75 -0.39 14.40 -8.16
CA ILE A 75 0.67 14.05 -9.12
C ILE A 75 1.64 15.24 -9.22
N VAL A 76 2.93 14.96 -9.15
CA VAL A 76 4.01 15.95 -9.35
C VAL A 76 4.90 15.47 -10.49
N ALA A 77 5.24 16.36 -11.41
CA ALA A 77 6.25 16.10 -12.43
C ALA A 77 7.28 17.22 -12.49
N ILE A 78 8.51 16.89 -12.90
CA ILE A 78 9.52 17.88 -13.29
C ILE A 78 9.83 17.67 -14.77
N TYR A 79 9.70 18.74 -15.55
CA TYR A 79 10.00 18.76 -16.97
C TYR A 79 10.71 20.07 -17.31
N ASP A 80 11.82 20.01 -18.05
CA ASP A 80 12.71 21.14 -18.35
C ASP A 80 13.08 22.01 -17.12
N GLY A 81 13.31 21.36 -15.99
CA GLY A 81 13.68 22.01 -14.72
C GLY A 81 12.53 22.72 -14.00
N LYS A 82 11.31 22.71 -14.55
CA LYS A 82 10.11 23.32 -13.97
C LYS A 82 9.20 22.24 -13.31
N PRO A 83 8.66 22.50 -12.11
CA PRO A 83 7.68 21.63 -11.48
C PRO A 83 6.27 21.87 -12.03
N TYR A 84 5.53 20.78 -12.21
CA TYR A 84 4.12 20.74 -12.58
C TYR A 84 3.37 19.91 -11.54
N VAL A 85 2.13 20.30 -11.25
CA VAL A 85 1.26 19.62 -10.28
C VAL A 85 -0.17 19.59 -10.80
N GLY A 86 -0.85 18.46 -10.63
CA GLY A 86 -2.29 18.36 -10.86
C GLY A 86 -2.72 17.58 -12.11
N ASN A 87 -3.96 17.81 -12.52
CA ASN A 87 -4.75 17.00 -13.43
C ASN A 87 -4.13 16.88 -14.83
N ASN A 88 -3.42 17.91 -15.29
CA ASN A 88 -2.74 17.88 -16.59
C ASN A 88 -1.62 16.85 -16.68
N LEU A 89 -1.24 16.21 -15.57
CA LEU A 89 -0.23 15.14 -15.56
C LEU A 89 -0.83 13.72 -15.68
N TYR A 90 -2.15 13.55 -15.60
CA TYR A 90 -2.77 12.21 -15.62
C TYR A 90 -2.46 11.40 -16.87
N HIS A 91 -2.55 12.04 -18.04
CA HIS A 91 -2.33 11.39 -19.33
C HIS A 91 -0.85 11.05 -19.59
N LEU A 92 0.07 11.54 -18.75
CA LEU A 92 1.51 11.29 -18.85
C LEU A 92 1.93 10.01 -18.12
N LYS A 93 1.01 9.32 -17.44
CA LYS A 93 1.30 8.03 -16.81
C LYS A 93 1.70 7.01 -17.87
N GLY A 94 2.90 6.46 -17.73
CA GLY A 94 3.47 5.53 -18.70
C GLY A 94 4.03 6.21 -19.96
N ASN A 95 4.13 7.54 -20.00
CA ASN A 95 4.87 8.24 -21.05
C ASN A 95 6.39 8.03 -20.85
N THR A 96 7.12 7.78 -21.93
CA THR A 96 8.56 7.50 -21.89
C THR A 96 9.44 8.66 -21.41
N GLU A 97 8.98 9.91 -21.54
CA GLU A 97 9.65 11.11 -21.02
C GLU A 97 9.35 11.34 -19.53
N PHE A 98 8.28 10.72 -19.00
CA PHE A 98 7.82 10.84 -17.62
C PHE A 98 7.97 9.49 -16.90
N ILE A 99 9.18 9.22 -16.45
CA ILE A 99 9.57 7.99 -15.77
C ILE A 99 9.11 8.06 -14.31
N TYR A 100 8.26 7.10 -13.94
CA TYR A 100 7.71 6.98 -12.59
C TYR A 100 8.81 6.90 -11.52
N LYS A 101 8.61 7.61 -10.40
CA LYS A 101 9.57 7.75 -9.27
C LYS A 101 10.92 8.39 -9.64
N LYS A 102 11.07 8.89 -10.86
CA LYS A 102 12.25 9.62 -11.33
C LYS A 102 11.93 11.08 -11.56
N ASN A 103 11.00 11.37 -12.47
CA ASN A 103 10.55 12.74 -12.78
C ASN A 103 9.03 12.91 -12.80
N ILE A 104 8.26 11.84 -12.63
CA ILE A 104 6.82 11.91 -12.30
C ILE A 104 6.52 11.04 -11.08
N PHE A 105 5.71 11.57 -10.17
CA PHE A 105 5.40 10.97 -8.88
C PHE A 105 3.89 10.99 -8.66
N TYR A 106 3.31 9.82 -8.41
CA TYR A 106 1.90 9.60 -8.12
C TYR A 106 1.78 8.39 -7.17
N HIS A 107 0.63 8.18 -6.54
CA HIS A 107 0.42 7.11 -5.53
C HIS A 107 1.40 7.14 -4.33
N TRP A 108 2.14 8.23 -4.15
CA TRP A 108 3.15 8.42 -3.11
C TRP A 108 2.55 8.44 -1.69
N LYS A 109 1.26 8.76 -1.53
CA LYS A 109 0.62 8.84 -0.20
C LYS A 109 0.64 7.50 0.54
N LEU A 110 0.57 6.39 -0.19
CA LEU A 110 0.65 5.03 0.36
C LEU A 110 2.05 4.71 0.91
N GLU A 111 3.06 5.48 0.50
CA GLU A 111 4.47 5.28 0.83
C GLU A 111 4.95 6.17 1.99
N LEU A 112 4.07 7.04 2.52
CA LEU A 112 4.37 7.85 3.70
C LEU A 112 4.71 6.97 4.90
N GLY A 113 5.61 7.45 5.76
CA GLY A 113 6.01 6.79 7.00
C GLY A 113 6.85 5.52 6.83
N ILE A 114 7.17 5.11 5.59
CA ILE A 114 8.10 4.00 5.32
C ILE A 114 9.54 4.52 5.43
N ASP A 115 10.30 3.94 6.36
CA ASP A 115 11.69 4.34 6.62
C ASP A 115 12.72 3.56 5.78
N LEU A 116 12.89 3.96 4.52
CA LEU A 116 13.97 3.47 3.63
C LEU A 116 15.11 4.49 3.44
N ASP A 117 15.27 5.46 4.34
CA ASP A 117 16.15 6.64 4.22
C ASP A 117 15.84 7.51 2.98
N THR A 118 16.16 7.02 1.78
CA THR A 118 15.79 7.61 0.49
C THR A 118 14.85 6.68 -0.26
N MET A 119 13.56 7.02 -0.36
CA MET A 119 12.55 6.19 -1.01
C MET A 119 12.68 6.17 -2.53
N TYR A 120 13.06 7.31 -3.13
CA TYR A 120 13.21 7.47 -4.57
C TYR A 120 14.66 7.84 -4.91
N PRO A 121 15.59 6.86 -4.89
CA PRO A 121 17.01 7.13 -5.13
C PRO A 121 17.30 7.62 -6.56
N ASP A 122 16.42 7.27 -7.50
CA ASP A 122 16.53 7.65 -8.91
C ASP A 122 15.82 9.00 -9.23
N ALA A 123 15.26 9.69 -8.22
CA ALA A 123 14.61 10.98 -8.40
C ALA A 123 15.57 12.02 -8.98
N ILE A 124 15.13 12.76 -10.01
CA ILE A 124 15.98 13.76 -10.68
C ILE A 124 16.36 14.95 -9.79
N THR A 125 15.74 15.07 -8.62
CA THR A 125 16.04 16.10 -7.63
C THR A 125 15.91 15.56 -6.21
N PRO A 126 16.85 15.89 -5.29
CA PRO A 126 16.72 15.57 -3.86
C PRO A 126 15.50 16.21 -3.19
N LYS A 127 14.86 17.19 -3.84
CA LYS A 127 13.61 17.81 -3.38
C LYS A 127 12.40 16.91 -3.54
N LEU A 128 12.50 15.82 -4.30
CA LEU A 128 11.40 14.89 -4.56
C LEU A 128 11.81 13.43 -4.27
N ASN A 129 12.86 13.19 -3.49
CA ASN A 129 13.38 11.84 -3.24
C ASN A 129 12.67 11.08 -2.09
N MET A 130 11.64 11.69 -1.50
CA MET A 130 10.85 11.15 -0.39
C MET A 130 9.36 11.49 -0.53
N PRO A 131 8.42 10.62 -0.12
CA PRO A 131 6.99 10.84 -0.23
C PRO A 131 6.50 12.13 0.44
N PHE A 132 6.96 12.42 1.66
CA PHE A 132 6.59 13.66 2.37
C PHE A 132 7.04 14.93 1.65
N LYS A 133 8.12 14.86 0.86
CA LYS A 133 8.57 15.99 0.04
C LYS A 133 7.67 16.19 -1.19
N ILE A 134 7.14 15.10 -1.76
CA ILE A 134 6.11 15.18 -2.82
C ILE A 134 4.86 15.85 -2.26
N ALA A 135 4.40 15.39 -1.09
CA ALA A 135 3.27 15.96 -0.36
C ALA A 135 3.46 17.47 -0.10
N GLY A 136 4.62 17.84 0.45
CA GLY A 136 4.96 19.25 0.70
C GLY A 136 5.05 20.08 -0.57
N GLY A 137 5.52 19.49 -1.68
CA GLY A 137 5.52 20.11 -2.99
C GLY A 137 4.11 20.44 -3.50
N ILE A 138 3.16 19.51 -3.37
CA ILE A 138 1.76 19.70 -3.75
C ILE A 138 1.10 20.77 -2.87
N LEU A 139 1.23 20.65 -1.55
CA LEU A 139 0.69 21.63 -0.60
C LEU A 139 1.23 23.04 -0.86
N ASN A 140 2.54 23.15 -1.11
CA ASN A 140 3.17 24.44 -1.40
C ASN A 140 2.73 25.00 -2.76
N TYR A 141 2.55 24.15 -3.79
CA TYR A 141 2.03 24.56 -5.09
C TYR A 141 0.64 25.18 -4.95
N ILE A 142 -0.27 24.49 -4.25
CA ILE A 142 -1.63 25.00 -3.99
C ILE A 142 -1.58 26.30 -3.18
N ARG A 143 -0.77 26.34 -2.12
CA ARG A 143 -0.64 27.54 -1.27
C ARG A 143 -0.16 28.75 -2.05
N ILE A 144 0.90 28.63 -2.86
CA ILE A 144 1.50 29.78 -3.56
C ILE A 144 0.52 30.41 -4.57
N GLN A 145 -0.32 29.61 -5.21
CA GLN A 145 -1.30 30.08 -6.21
C GLN A 145 -2.31 31.08 -5.60
N HIS A 146 -2.68 30.90 -4.33
CA HIS A 146 -3.66 31.76 -3.64
C HIS A 146 -3.03 32.74 -2.65
N PHE A 147 -1.98 32.32 -1.95
CA PHE A 147 -1.42 33.03 -0.79
C PHE A 147 0.03 33.49 -1.01
N LYS A 148 0.61 33.26 -2.20
CA LYS A 148 1.98 33.68 -2.57
C LYS A 148 3.01 33.29 -1.50
N ASN A 149 3.55 34.25 -0.76
CA ASN A 149 4.59 34.03 0.26
C ASN A 149 4.06 33.90 1.69
N GLU A 150 2.75 34.01 1.90
CA GLU A 150 2.13 34.01 3.22
C GLU A 150 2.03 32.61 3.84
N THR A 151 2.19 32.54 5.16
CA THR A 151 2.01 31.31 5.95
C THR A 151 0.53 31.06 6.19
N LEU A 152 0.08 29.82 6.01
CA LEU A 152 -1.28 29.42 6.39
C LEU A 152 -1.33 29.05 7.87
N ASN A 153 -2.23 29.70 8.61
CA ASN A 153 -2.56 29.38 10.00
C ASN A 153 -3.91 28.62 10.05
N ASN A 154 -4.35 28.18 11.24
CA ASN A 154 -5.68 27.59 11.46
C ASN A 154 -6.04 26.53 10.41
N THR A 155 -5.10 25.63 10.13
CA THR A 155 -5.23 24.66 9.04
C THR A 155 -5.38 23.27 9.63
N ILE A 156 -6.39 22.54 9.16
CA ILE A 156 -6.55 21.11 9.45
C ILE A 156 -6.27 20.33 8.17
N ILE A 157 -5.41 19.32 8.28
CA ILE A 157 -5.07 18.41 7.18
C ILE A 157 -5.62 17.03 7.50
N THR A 158 -6.36 16.44 6.57
CA THR A 158 -6.92 15.11 6.79
C THR A 158 -5.90 14.00 6.51
N VAL A 159 -6.03 12.91 7.25
CA VAL A 159 -5.23 11.70 7.07
C VAL A 159 -6.13 10.46 7.19
N PRO A 160 -5.80 9.35 6.51
CA PRO A 160 -6.50 8.09 6.70
C PRO A 160 -6.57 7.72 8.18
N ALA A 161 -7.72 7.25 8.66
CA ALA A 161 -7.88 6.92 10.09
C ALA A 161 -6.90 5.82 10.54
N SER A 162 -6.51 4.97 9.59
CA SER A 162 -5.56 3.88 9.74
C SER A 162 -4.08 4.32 9.78
N PHE A 163 -3.77 5.59 9.49
CA PHE A 163 -2.40 6.11 9.55
C PHE A 163 -1.81 6.00 10.97
N GLN A 164 -0.62 5.40 11.02
CA GLN A 164 0.24 5.29 12.19
C GLN A 164 1.05 6.56 12.41
N ALA A 165 1.74 6.65 13.56
CA ALA A 165 2.48 7.84 13.98
C ALA A 165 3.46 8.36 12.90
N ASN A 166 4.20 7.49 12.22
CA ASN A 166 5.19 7.93 11.22
C ASN A 166 4.59 8.58 9.98
N GLN A 167 3.48 8.03 9.48
CA GLN A 167 2.76 8.63 8.35
C GLN A 167 2.25 10.03 8.71
N ARG A 168 1.76 10.18 9.95
CA ARG A 168 1.27 11.46 10.49
C ARG A 168 2.40 12.47 10.66
N ILE A 169 3.56 12.04 11.17
CA ILE A 169 4.77 12.86 11.24
C ILE A 169 5.18 13.34 9.84
N ASP A 170 5.14 12.46 8.84
CA ASP A 170 5.47 12.82 7.46
C ASP A 170 4.48 13.86 6.87
N VAL A 171 3.19 13.77 7.19
CA VAL A 171 2.21 14.82 6.81
C VAL A 171 2.52 16.14 7.49
N ILE A 172 2.90 16.14 8.78
CA ILE A 172 3.29 17.35 9.51
C ILE A 172 4.54 17.98 8.87
N LYS A 173 5.58 17.19 8.57
CA LYS A 173 6.77 17.65 7.85
C LYS A 173 6.42 18.26 6.50
N ALA A 174 5.51 17.63 5.75
CA ALA A 174 5.04 18.14 4.47
C ALA A 174 4.34 19.51 4.61
N ALA A 175 3.52 19.68 5.66
CA ALA A 175 2.85 20.93 5.97
C ALA A 175 3.84 22.06 6.30
N GLU A 176 4.84 21.77 7.15
CA GLU A 176 5.90 22.72 7.50
C GLU A 176 6.71 23.14 6.28
N MET A 177 7.12 22.19 5.44
CA MET A 177 7.79 22.47 4.16
C MET A 177 6.97 23.37 3.25
N ALA A 178 5.64 23.27 3.33
CA ALA A 178 4.71 24.09 2.57
C ALA A 178 4.37 25.42 3.22
N LYS A 179 5.04 25.84 4.30
CA LYS A 179 4.71 27.05 5.10
C LYS A 179 3.27 27.04 5.63
N ILE A 180 2.79 25.88 6.05
CA ILE A 180 1.57 25.76 6.85
C ILE A 180 2.02 25.61 8.30
N LYS A 181 1.49 26.46 9.19
CA LYS A 181 1.92 26.51 10.58
C LYS A 181 1.48 25.24 11.32
N ALA A 182 2.43 24.49 11.87
CA ALA A 182 2.14 23.34 12.71
C ALA A 182 1.42 23.77 14.01
N SER A 183 0.46 22.97 14.42
CA SER A 183 -0.26 23.10 15.70
C SER A 183 -0.46 21.73 16.32
N GLU A 184 -0.57 21.69 17.64
CA GLU A 184 -1.11 20.52 18.35
C GLU A 184 -2.57 20.34 17.88
N ASN A 185 -2.91 19.23 17.22
CA ASN A 185 -4.23 18.93 16.62
C ASN A 185 -4.42 19.44 15.18
N MET A 186 -3.35 19.49 14.39
CA MET A 186 -3.43 19.86 12.97
C MET A 186 -4.07 18.75 12.10
N LEU A 187 -4.06 17.50 12.55
CA LEU A 187 -4.50 16.36 11.77
C LEU A 187 -5.91 15.92 12.16
N LEU A 188 -6.70 15.54 11.16
CA LEU A 188 -8.03 14.98 11.36
C LEU A 188 -8.20 13.68 10.58
N ASP A 189 -8.75 12.65 11.21
CA ASP A 189 -9.04 11.41 10.50
C ASP A 189 -10.10 11.64 9.41
N GLU A 190 -9.87 11.16 8.19
CA GLU A 190 -10.74 11.37 7.03
C GLU A 190 -12.21 10.97 7.28
N PRO A 191 -12.54 9.80 7.90
CA PRO A 191 -13.93 9.43 8.19
C PRO A 191 -14.63 10.40 9.16
N ASN A 192 -13.88 10.97 10.08
CA ASN A 192 -14.36 11.96 11.05
C ASN A 192 -14.69 13.28 10.34
N ALA A 193 -13.79 13.71 9.44
CA ALA A 193 -14.01 14.86 8.57
C ALA A 193 -15.22 14.63 7.65
N ALA A 194 -15.32 13.47 7.00
CA ALA A 194 -16.43 13.12 6.12
C ALA A 194 -17.80 13.27 6.80
N PHE A 195 -17.94 12.79 8.04
CA PHE A 195 -19.18 12.94 8.80
C PHE A 195 -19.49 14.41 9.12
N LEU A 196 -18.50 15.20 9.53
CA LEU A 196 -18.70 16.63 9.77
C LEU A 196 -19.09 17.39 8.50
N GLY A 197 -18.49 17.06 7.36
CA GLY A 197 -18.86 17.63 6.07
C GLY A 197 -20.29 17.28 5.68
N TYR A 198 -20.67 16.00 5.80
CA TYR A 198 -22.03 15.54 5.55
C TYR A 198 -23.04 16.27 6.46
N PHE A 199 -22.76 16.29 7.77
CA PHE A 199 -23.62 16.93 8.73
C PHE A 199 -23.74 18.43 8.48
N ASN A 200 -22.67 19.11 8.07
CA ASN A 200 -22.73 20.53 7.72
C ASN A 200 -23.64 20.82 6.52
N ARG A 201 -23.69 19.90 5.53
CA ARG A 201 -24.53 20.04 4.34
C ARG A 201 -26.03 19.94 4.62
N LEU A 202 -26.43 19.26 5.70
CA LEU A 202 -27.83 19.13 6.12
C LEU A 202 -28.48 20.49 6.34
N GLU A 203 -29.77 20.57 5.99
CA GLU A 203 -30.59 21.74 6.25
C GLU A 203 -30.85 21.91 7.75
N ASN A 204 -31.19 23.12 8.17
CA ASN A 204 -31.37 23.43 9.60
C ASN A 204 -32.42 22.53 10.27
N LEU A 205 -33.50 22.20 9.56
CA LEU A 205 -34.54 21.30 10.06
C LEU A 205 -34.03 19.88 10.24
N GLU A 206 -33.24 19.37 9.28
CA GLU A 206 -32.66 18.03 9.34
C GLU A 206 -31.68 17.92 10.51
N LYS A 207 -30.81 18.93 10.72
CA LYS A 207 -29.92 18.98 11.88
C LYS A 207 -30.69 19.00 13.21
N GLN A 208 -31.81 19.71 13.27
CA GLN A 208 -32.68 19.71 14.45
C GLN A 208 -33.34 18.34 14.68
N ASN A 209 -33.77 17.65 13.63
CA ASN A 209 -34.29 16.28 13.74
C ASN A 209 -33.22 15.32 14.25
N TRP A 210 -32.00 15.40 13.72
CA TRP A 210 -30.84 14.68 14.25
C TRP A 210 -30.63 14.98 15.74
N ALA A 211 -30.63 16.26 16.13
CA ALA A 211 -30.47 16.65 17.52
C ALA A 211 -31.60 16.14 18.45
N ASN A 212 -32.79 15.88 17.93
CA ASN A 212 -33.92 15.32 18.68
C ASN A 212 -33.84 13.79 18.80
N ASP A 213 -33.54 13.12 17.69
CA ASP A 213 -33.79 11.68 17.53
C ASP A 213 -32.53 10.81 17.65
N VAL A 214 -31.35 11.41 17.46
CA VAL A 214 -30.07 10.68 17.47
C VAL A 214 -29.48 10.69 18.87
N ARG A 215 -29.53 9.52 19.51
CA ARG A 215 -28.86 9.23 20.78
C ARG A 215 -28.04 7.96 20.64
N ASN A 216 -26.74 8.05 20.90
CA ASN A 216 -25.78 6.95 20.82
C ASN A 216 -25.90 6.06 19.56
N LYS A 217 -26.08 6.66 18.38
CA LYS A 217 -26.24 5.90 17.12
C LYS A 217 -24.88 5.55 16.52
N ASN A 218 -24.78 4.36 15.96
CA ASN A 218 -23.59 3.90 15.26
C ASN A 218 -23.70 4.20 13.76
N ILE A 219 -22.68 4.87 13.24
CA ILE A 219 -22.56 5.23 11.83
C ILE A 219 -21.31 4.56 11.29
N LEU A 220 -21.46 3.68 10.30
CA LEU A 220 -20.33 3.18 9.54
C LEU A 220 -19.98 4.21 8.46
N VAL A 221 -18.81 4.82 8.57
CA VAL A 221 -18.27 5.67 7.51
C VAL A 221 -17.38 4.81 6.63
N ILE A 222 -17.71 4.78 5.34
CA ILE A 222 -16.96 4.12 4.28
C ILE A 222 -16.34 5.23 3.43
N ASP A 223 -15.07 5.55 3.72
CA ASP A 223 -14.29 6.44 2.87
C ASP A 223 -13.58 5.61 1.81
N PHE A 224 -14.13 5.61 0.60
CA PHE A 224 -13.57 4.88 -0.53
C PHE A 224 -12.89 5.87 -1.49
N GLY A 225 -11.61 6.11 -1.22
CA GLY A 225 -10.75 7.00 -1.99
C GLY A 225 -10.25 6.37 -3.29
N GLY A 226 -9.29 7.04 -3.92
CA GLY A 226 -8.66 6.52 -5.14
C GLY A 226 -7.58 5.47 -4.86
N GLY A 227 -6.97 5.46 -3.68
CA GLY A 227 -5.93 4.49 -3.30
C GLY A 227 -6.12 3.78 -1.97
N THR A 228 -7.01 4.26 -1.09
CA THR A 228 -7.31 3.60 0.19
C THR A 228 -8.81 3.43 0.41
N LEU A 229 -9.14 2.45 1.24
CA LEU A 229 -10.47 2.22 1.80
C LEU A 229 -10.35 2.33 3.31
N ASP A 230 -10.84 3.43 3.86
CA ASP A 230 -10.81 3.70 5.29
C ASP A 230 -12.21 3.56 5.89
N LEU A 231 -12.36 2.62 6.82
CA LEU A 231 -13.61 2.40 7.52
C LEU A 231 -13.48 2.90 8.97
N SER A 232 -14.52 3.57 9.45
CA SER A 232 -14.65 3.94 10.86
C SER A 232 -16.08 3.73 11.31
N ILE A 233 -16.26 3.20 12.52
CA ILE A 233 -17.56 3.18 13.18
C ILE A 233 -17.57 4.36 14.16
N LEU A 234 -18.41 5.35 13.89
CA LEU A 234 -18.61 6.49 14.76
C LEU A 234 -19.82 6.25 15.66
N ASN A 235 -19.71 6.68 16.91
CA ASN A 235 -20.84 6.84 17.79
C ASN A 235 -21.18 8.32 17.90
N VAL A 236 -22.40 8.66 17.49
CA VAL A 236 -22.92 10.02 17.48
C VAL A 236 -24.04 10.14 18.51
N ASP A 237 -23.88 11.11 19.41
CA ASP A 237 -24.85 11.44 20.45
C ASP A 237 -25.11 12.94 20.44
N PHE A 238 -26.39 13.33 20.41
CA PHE A 238 -26.77 14.74 20.57
C PHE A 238 -27.34 14.95 21.95
N ARG A 239 -26.75 15.85 22.73
CA ARG A 239 -27.25 16.19 24.06
C ARG A 239 -27.89 17.56 24.03
N LYS A 240 -29.00 17.71 24.76
CA LYS A 240 -29.80 18.95 24.76
C LYS A 240 -29.01 20.16 25.26
N ASP A 241 -28.06 19.94 26.16
CA ASP A 241 -27.26 20.94 26.86
C ASP A 241 -25.88 21.21 26.22
N THR A 242 -25.30 20.20 25.56
CA THR A 242 -23.90 20.23 25.09
C THR A 242 -23.75 20.07 23.58
N GLY A 243 -24.83 19.76 22.86
CA GLY A 243 -24.82 19.60 21.41
C GLY A 243 -24.29 18.24 20.95
N ILE A 244 -23.73 18.20 19.74
CA ILE A 244 -23.17 17.00 19.13
C ILE A 244 -21.90 16.53 19.86
N ALA A 245 -21.85 15.23 20.13
CA ALA A 245 -20.66 14.52 20.59
C ALA A 245 -20.36 13.37 19.62
N ILE A 246 -19.14 13.35 19.10
CA ILE A 246 -18.66 12.33 18.17
C ILE A 246 -17.48 11.61 18.80
N SER A 247 -17.52 10.28 18.80
CA SER A 247 -16.41 9.42 19.21
C SER A 247 -16.27 8.24 18.27
N ASN A 248 -15.05 7.82 17.98
CA ASN A 248 -14.82 6.59 17.21
C ASN A 248 -15.03 5.38 18.15
N ARG A 249 -15.68 4.33 17.64
CA ARG A 249 -15.84 3.02 18.29
C ARG A 249 -14.79 2.03 17.79
N ALA A 250 -14.56 2.03 16.49
CA ALA A 250 -13.52 1.24 15.85
C ALA A 250 -13.04 1.92 14.57
N ILE A 251 -11.81 1.60 14.20
CA ILE A 251 -11.15 2.04 12.97
C ILE A 251 -10.60 0.78 12.31
N SER A 252 -10.82 0.63 11.01
CA SER A 252 -10.30 -0.51 10.25
C SER A 252 -8.77 -0.47 10.21
N ARG A 253 -8.17 -1.61 9.90
CA ARG A 253 -6.76 -1.62 9.52
C ARG A 253 -6.59 -0.87 8.21
N TYR A 254 -5.35 -0.45 7.96
CA TYR A 254 -4.97 0.14 6.69
C TYR A 254 -5.28 -0.82 5.54
N SER A 255 -6.03 -0.35 4.55
CA SER A 255 -6.41 -1.11 3.36
C SER A 255 -5.99 -0.35 2.11
N ASP A 256 -4.99 -0.88 1.40
CA ASP A 256 -4.53 -0.39 0.09
C ASP A 256 -5.48 -0.86 -1.03
N LEU A 257 -6.77 -0.55 -0.87
CA LEU A 257 -7.83 -0.80 -1.84
C LEU A 257 -8.51 0.52 -2.19
N GLY A 258 -8.44 0.96 -3.45
CA GLY A 258 -9.03 2.19 -3.91
C GLY A 258 -9.66 2.09 -5.30
N GLY A 259 -10.11 3.24 -5.83
CA GLY A 259 -10.61 3.34 -7.21
C GLY A 259 -9.59 2.89 -8.27
N GLN A 260 -8.30 3.11 -8.02
CA GLN A 260 -7.20 2.69 -8.90
C GLN A 260 -7.13 1.16 -9.07
N ASP A 261 -7.58 0.40 -8.07
CA ASP A 261 -7.57 -1.06 -8.09
C ASP A 261 -8.71 -1.60 -8.96
N ILE A 262 -9.83 -0.88 -9.01
CA ILE A 262 -10.90 -1.11 -10.00
C ILE A 262 -10.37 -0.83 -11.41
N ASP A 263 -9.67 0.30 -11.59
CA ASP A 263 -9.08 0.68 -12.89
C ASP A 263 -8.05 -0.34 -13.35
N ARG A 264 -7.21 -0.81 -12.42
CA ARG A 264 -6.22 -1.86 -12.68
C ARG A 264 -6.87 -3.18 -13.05
N LEU A 265 -7.94 -3.58 -12.35
CA LEU A 265 -8.65 -4.81 -12.64
C LEU A 265 -9.25 -4.79 -14.05
N ILE A 266 -9.91 -3.68 -14.42
CA ILE A 266 -10.43 -3.48 -15.78
C ILE A 266 -9.26 -3.46 -16.79
N ALA A 267 -8.16 -2.79 -16.49
CA ALA A 267 -6.98 -2.78 -17.36
C ALA A 267 -6.42 -4.18 -17.60
N GLU A 268 -6.23 -4.99 -16.55
CA GLU A 268 -5.63 -6.32 -16.63
C GLU A 268 -6.54 -7.37 -17.29
N GLU A 269 -7.83 -7.38 -16.95
CA GLU A 269 -8.75 -8.44 -17.38
C GLU A 269 -9.56 -8.09 -18.63
N PHE A 270 -9.75 -6.79 -18.93
CA PHE A 270 -10.57 -6.34 -20.05
C PHE A 270 -9.75 -5.73 -21.18
N LEU A 271 -8.89 -4.75 -20.86
CA LEU A 271 -8.17 -3.98 -21.89
C LEU A 271 -6.89 -4.66 -22.37
N LEU A 272 -6.14 -5.29 -21.46
CA LEU A 272 -4.88 -5.96 -21.79
C LEU A 272 -5.05 -7.12 -22.79
N PRO A 273 -6.11 -7.96 -22.71
CA PRO A 273 -6.39 -8.93 -23.77
C PRO A 273 -6.65 -8.32 -25.14
N ILE A 274 -7.21 -7.10 -25.22
CA ILE A 274 -7.45 -6.38 -26.47
C ILE A 274 -6.11 -5.88 -27.03
N PHE A 275 -5.28 -5.26 -26.19
CA PHE A 275 -3.92 -4.87 -26.55
C PHE A 275 -3.07 -6.07 -27.02
N LYS A 276 -3.16 -7.21 -26.32
CA LYS A 276 -2.45 -8.44 -26.70
C LYS A 276 -2.80 -8.92 -28.12
N LYS A 277 -4.05 -8.73 -28.58
CA LYS A 277 -4.45 -9.07 -29.96
C LYS A 277 -3.85 -8.13 -31.01
N LYS A 278 -3.58 -6.88 -30.64
CA LYS A 278 -2.98 -5.86 -31.52
C LYS A 278 -1.45 -5.87 -31.49
N SER A 279 -0.84 -6.42 -30.44
CA SER A 279 0.62 -6.49 -30.26
C SER A 279 1.16 -7.91 -30.53
N PRO A 280 1.75 -8.20 -31.71
CA PRO A 280 2.23 -9.54 -32.06
C PRO A 280 3.36 -10.05 -31.16
N ASN A 281 4.11 -9.14 -30.53
CA ASN A 281 5.23 -9.45 -29.63
C ASN A 281 4.88 -9.23 -28.15
N PHE A 282 3.60 -9.27 -27.79
CA PHE A 282 3.16 -9.07 -26.40
C PHE A 282 3.92 -9.92 -25.38
N ASP A 283 4.13 -11.21 -25.68
CA ASP A 283 4.81 -12.12 -24.75
C ASP A 283 6.30 -11.80 -24.55
N LEU A 284 6.88 -10.87 -25.33
CA LEU A 284 8.27 -10.39 -25.21
C LEU A 284 8.39 -9.05 -24.49
N ILE A 285 7.26 -8.37 -24.19
CA ILE A 285 7.26 -7.13 -23.42
C ILE A 285 7.73 -7.44 -22.00
N SER A 286 8.75 -6.75 -21.50
CA SER A 286 9.23 -6.96 -20.13
C SER A 286 8.10 -6.72 -19.11
N ASN A 287 8.12 -7.41 -17.97
CA ASN A 287 7.15 -7.10 -16.89
C ASN A 287 7.31 -5.66 -16.40
N ALA A 288 8.54 -5.13 -16.38
CA ALA A 288 8.82 -3.73 -16.10
C ALA A 288 8.05 -2.80 -17.06
N ASP A 289 8.18 -2.98 -18.38
CA ASP A 289 7.44 -2.14 -19.34
C ASP A 289 5.93 -2.36 -19.26
N LEU A 290 5.49 -3.60 -19.00
CA LEU A 290 4.08 -3.91 -18.83
C LEU A 290 3.49 -3.14 -17.64
N SER A 291 4.21 -3.09 -16.52
CA SER A 291 3.77 -2.48 -15.26
C SER A 291 3.97 -0.96 -15.23
N GLU A 292 5.04 -0.44 -15.84
CA GLU A 292 5.43 0.98 -15.78
C GLU A 292 4.97 1.80 -16.99
N ILE A 293 4.72 1.16 -18.15
CA ILE A 293 4.40 1.85 -19.41
C ILE A 293 3.00 1.48 -19.90
N ILE A 294 2.73 0.18 -20.11
CA ILE A 294 1.49 -0.28 -20.75
C ILE A 294 0.29 -0.16 -19.83
N LEU A 295 0.36 -0.80 -18.65
CA LEU A 295 -0.78 -0.85 -17.72
C LEU A 295 -1.16 0.54 -17.18
N PRO A 296 -0.23 1.48 -16.90
CA PRO A 296 -0.62 2.84 -16.50
C PRO A 296 -1.43 3.57 -17.58
N GLN A 297 -1.08 3.43 -18.87
CA GLN A 297 -1.86 4.00 -19.97
C GLN A 297 -3.23 3.30 -20.10
N LEU A 298 -3.29 1.97 -19.98
CA LEU A 298 -4.56 1.23 -19.98
C LEU A 298 -5.43 1.60 -18.77
N SER A 299 -4.85 1.87 -17.61
CA SER A 299 -5.58 2.29 -16.41
C SER A 299 -6.24 3.65 -16.57
N VAL A 300 -5.67 4.58 -17.36
CA VAL A 300 -6.34 5.85 -17.71
C VAL A 300 -7.61 5.58 -18.54
N ILE A 301 -7.54 4.68 -19.52
CA ILE A 301 -8.71 4.26 -20.32
C ILE A 301 -9.74 3.56 -19.43
N ALA A 302 -9.28 2.67 -18.54
CA ALA A 302 -10.13 1.96 -17.59
C ALA A 302 -10.86 2.90 -16.62
N GLU A 303 -10.18 3.94 -16.13
CA GLU A 303 -10.77 4.97 -15.26
C GLU A 303 -11.89 5.72 -15.98
N ASN A 304 -11.68 6.10 -17.24
CA ASN A 304 -12.71 6.74 -18.07
C ASN A 304 -13.91 5.82 -18.30
N LEU A 305 -13.67 4.53 -18.58
CA LEU A 305 -14.73 3.53 -18.72
C LEU A 305 -15.51 3.36 -17.41
N LYS A 306 -14.82 3.25 -16.27
CA LYS A 306 -15.41 3.15 -14.91
C LYS A 306 -16.29 4.35 -14.59
N ILE A 307 -15.76 5.58 -14.74
CA ILE A 307 -16.51 6.81 -14.46
C ILE A 307 -17.72 6.92 -15.40
N GLY A 308 -17.50 6.69 -16.70
CA GLY A 308 -18.54 6.75 -17.71
C GLY A 308 -19.69 5.78 -17.44
N ILE A 309 -19.39 4.51 -17.14
CA ILE A 309 -20.44 3.52 -16.84
C ILE A 309 -21.12 3.78 -15.51
N CYS A 310 -20.40 4.21 -14.47
CA CYS A 310 -21.00 4.59 -13.19
C CYS A 310 -22.00 5.74 -13.37
N ASN A 311 -21.63 6.78 -14.13
CA ASN A 311 -22.53 7.89 -14.43
C ASN A 311 -23.80 7.42 -15.15
N ARG A 312 -23.67 6.53 -16.14
CA ARG A 312 -24.82 5.96 -16.87
C ARG A 312 -25.72 5.11 -15.97
N ILE A 313 -25.16 4.33 -15.06
CA ILE A 313 -25.92 3.55 -14.07
C ILE A 313 -26.63 4.49 -13.10
N SER A 314 -25.94 5.49 -12.53
CA SER A 314 -26.53 6.46 -11.60
C SER A 314 -27.70 7.24 -12.21
N LEU A 315 -27.58 7.66 -13.48
CA LEU A 315 -28.67 8.31 -14.21
C LEU A 315 -29.90 7.41 -14.41
N LYS A 316 -29.70 6.09 -14.53
CA LYS A 316 -30.78 5.11 -14.67
C LYS A 316 -31.39 4.71 -13.33
N LEU A 317 -30.60 4.72 -12.24
CA LEU A 317 -31.10 4.46 -10.90
C LEU A 317 -32.16 5.47 -10.50
N GLY A 318 -31.84 6.77 -10.50
CA GLY A 318 -32.72 7.76 -9.88
C GLY A 318 -33.08 7.33 -8.45
N GLU A 319 -34.37 7.08 -8.20
CA GLU A 319 -34.90 6.57 -6.92
C GLU A 319 -35.17 5.05 -6.92
N GLN A 320 -34.91 4.35 -8.03
CA GLN A 320 -35.13 2.91 -8.15
C GLN A 320 -34.04 2.10 -7.46
N LYS A 321 -34.37 0.87 -7.06
CA LYS A 321 -33.39 -0.08 -6.54
C LYS A 321 -32.57 -0.67 -7.69
N LEU A 322 -31.32 -1.02 -7.40
CA LEU A 322 -30.42 -1.63 -8.39
C LEU A 322 -30.99 -2.96 -8.93
N GLU A 323 -31.73 -3.73 -8.12
CA GLU A 323 -32.34 -5.00 -8.56
C GLU A 323 -33.37 -4.82 -9.67
N ASP A 324 -33.96 -3.63 -9.79
CA ASP A 324 -34.99 -3.33 -10.79
C ASP A 324 -34.40 -2.89 -12.14
N ILE A 325 -33.08 -2.77 -12.23
CA ILE A 325 -32.38 -2.21 -13.39
C ILE A 325 -31.69 -3.30 -14.19
N ASN A 326 -31.98 -3.33 -15.48
CA ASN A 326 -31.27 -4.22 -16.41
C ASN A 326 -29.89 -3.64 -16.78
N LEU A 327 -28.87 -4.00 -16.00
CA LEU A 327 -27.48 -3.57 -16.23
C LEU A 327 -26.91 -3.92 -17.61
N LYS A 328 -27.42 -4.98 -18.28
CA LYS A 328 -27.01 -5.35 -19.64
C LYS A 328 -27.38 -4.29 -20.69
N SER A 329 -28.44 -3.53 -20.41
CA SER A 329 -28.95 -2.48 -21.31
C SER A 329 -28.23 -1.14 -21.16
N ILE A 330 -27.36 -1.02 -20.16
CA ILE A 330 -26.61 0.20 -19.86
C ILE A 330 -25.19 -0.01 -20.34
N ASP A 331 -24.70 0.91 -21.17
CA ASP A 331 -23.34 0.88 -21.66
C ASP A 331 -22.73 2.27 -21.77
N PHE A 332 -21.41 2.27 -21.80
CA PHE A 332 -20.57 3.43 -22.06
C PHE A 332 -19.48 3.05 -23.07
N THR A 333 -19.16 3.95 -23.98
CA THR A 333 -18.12 3.74 -25.00
C THR A 333 -17.09 4.85 -24.90
N GLN A 334 -15.84 4.47 -24.63
CA GLN A 334 -14.69 5.35 -24.74
C GLN A 334 -14.19 5.33 -26.19
N LYS A 335 -14.09 6.51 -26.79
CA LYS A 335 -13.49 6.70 -28.11
C LYS A 335 -11.99 6.97 -27.96
N GLU A 336 -11.23 6.74 -29.03
CA GLU A 336 -9.80 7.08 -29.13
C GLU A 336 -8.96 6.42 -28.02
N CYS A 337 -8.90 5.09 -28.02
CA CYS A 337 -8.11 4.32 -27.07
C CYS A 337 -6.73 4.01 -27.66
N ILE A 338 -5.77 4.90 -27.48
CA ILE A 338 -4.41 4.76 -28.03
C ILE A 338 -3.41 4.44 -26.92
N ILE A 339 -2.53 3.47 -27.17
CA ILE A 339 -1.39 3.13 -26.30
C ILE A 339 -0.10 3.36 -27.07
N ASN A 340 0.87 4.04 -26.45
CA ASN A 340 2.20 4.26 -27.03
C ASN A 340 3.24 3.35 -26.36
N TYR A 341 3.98 2.58 -27.15
CA TYR A 341 5.05 1.72 -26.68
C TYR A 341 6.10 1.50 -27.76
N ASN A 342 7.40 1.59 -27.40
CA ASN A 342 8.52 1.40 -28.32
C ASN A 342 8.40 2.18 -29.65
N ASN A 343 8.09 3.48 -29.56
CA ASN A 343 7.89 4.36 -30.72
C ASN A 343 6.77 3.91 -31.70
N GLN A 344 5.88 3.04 -31.24
CA GLN A 344 4.69 2.59 -31.97
C GLN A 344 3.43 3.01 -31.20
N SER A 345 2.41 3.41 -31.94
CA SER A 345 1.08 3.69 -31.41
C SER A 345 0.15 2.52 -31.75
N PHE A 346 -0.52 2.00 -30.73
CA PHE A 346 -1.48 0.92 -30.82
C PHE A 346 -2.88 1.50 -30.63
N ASP A 347 -3.66 1.57 -31.71
CA ASP A 347 -5.07 1.94 -31.65
C ASP A 347 -5.91 0.71 -31.25
N LEU A 348 -6.52 0.79 -30.07
CA LEU A 348 -7.44 -0.21 -29.53
C LEU A 348 -8.88 -0.02 -30.00
N GLU A 349 -9.11 0.93 -30.91
CA GLU A 349 -10.41 1.32 -31.44
C GLU A 349 -11.33 1.90 -30.32
N SER A 350 -12.64 1.95 -30.56
CA SER A 350 -13.59 2.35 -29.53
C SER A 350 -13.89 1.17 -28.60
N ILE A 351 -13.73 1.37 -27.29
CA ILE A 351 -13.97 0.34 -26.29
C ILE A 351 -15.30 0.59 -25.61
N LYS A 352 -16.17 -0.44 -25.63
CA LYS A 352 -17.48 -0.43 -24.98
C LYS A 352 -17.43 -1.30 -23.72
N ILE A 353 -17.98 -0.78 -22.62
CA ILE A 353 -18.23 -1.55 -21.39
C ILE A 353 -19.72 -1.47 -21.04
N THR A 354 -20.30 -2.61 -20.64
CA THR A 354 -21.68 -2.70 -20.14
C THR A 354 -21.73 -2.63 -18.62
N GLY A 355 -22.90 -2.30 -18.06
CA GLY A 355 -23.11 -2.29 -16.61
C GLY A 355 -22.95 -3.69 -15.99
N GLU A 356 -23.25 -4.76 -16.72
CA GLU A 356 -23.07 -6.14 -16.25
C GLU A 356 -21.58 -6.53 -16.18
N GLU A 357 -20.80 -6.17 -17.20
CA GLU A 357 -19.33 -6.37 -17.18
C GLU A 357 -18.70 -5.59 -16.03
N TYR A 358 -19.06 -4.32 -15.86
CA TYR A 358 -18.58 -3.51 -14.75
C TYR A 358 -18.94 -4.11 -13.38
N ASN A 359 -20.18 -4.56 -13.21
CA ASN A 359 -20.62 -5.23 -11.98
C ASN A 359 -19.79 -6.51 -11.71
N THR A 360 -19.42 -7.26 -12.76
CA THR A 360 -18.57 -8.44 -12.62
C THR A 360 -17.19 -8.08 -12.07
N PHE A 361 -16.56 -7.02 -12.57
CA PHE A 361 -15.28 -6.55 -12.04
C PHE A 361 -15.40 -6.04 -10.60
N PHE A 362 -16.37 -5.17 -10.34
CA PHE A 362 -16.55 -4.61 -9.00
C PHE A 362 -16.89 -5.67 -7.95
N ALA A 363 -17.70 -6.68 -8.32
CA ALA A 363 -18.07 -7.78 -7.43
C ALA A 363 -16.86 -8.61 -6.95
N LYS A 364 -15.76 -8.68 -7.73
CA LYS A 364 -14.52 -9.37 -7.31
C LYS A 364 -13.79 -8.63 -6.19
N LEU A 365 -13.83 -7.30 -6.19
CA LEU A 365 -13.22 -6.46 -5.15
C LEU A 365 -14.16 -6.27 -3.95
N PHE A 366 -15.47 -6.46 -4.14
CA PHE A 366 -16.44 -6.38 -3.06
C PHE A 366 -16.58 -7.71 -2.29
N ASN A 367 -16.70 -8.84 -2.98
CA ASN A 367 -17.03 -10.14 -2.40
C ASN A 367 -15.80 -11.03 -2.16
N GLY A 368 -15.94 -12.02 -1.26
CA GLY A 368 -14.85 -12.92 -0.88
C GLY A 368 -14.01 -12.34 0.26
N LYS A 369 -12.88 -12.99 0.58
CA LYS A 369 -11.98 -12.52 1.64
C LYS A 369 -10.90 -11.57 1.10
N ASN A 370 -10.16 -12.03 0.10
CA ASN A 370 -9.06 -11.31 -0.52
C ASN A 370 -9.14 -11.44 -2.04
N PHE A 371 -8.53 -10.49 -2.75
CA PHE A 371 -8.33 -10.50 -4.20
C PHE A 371 -6.84 -10.26 -4.52
N SER A 372 -6.27 -11.08 -5.41
CA SER A 372 -4.88 -10.94 -5.86
C SER A 372 -4.83 -10.54 -7.33
N PHE A 373 -4.04 -9.52 -7.64
CA PHE A 373 -3.82 -9.04 -9.00
C PHE A 373 -2.89 -9.99 -9.77
N LYS A 374 -3.02 -10.00 -11.11
CA LYS A 374 -2.30 -10.97 -11.94
C LYS A 374 -0.94 -10.45 -12.42
N TYR A 375 -0.82 -9.14 -12.61
CA TYR A 375 0.37 -8.51 -13.21
C TYR A 375 1.09 -7.54 -12.26
N CYS A 376 0.78 -7.60 -10.97
CA CYS A 376 1.55 -6.97 -9.91
C CYS A 376 1.47 -7.80 -8.63
N ASP A 377 2.51 -7.70 -7.80
CA ASP A 377 2.57 -8.33 -6.48
C ASP A 377 1.69 -7.56 -5.49
N LYS A 378 0.36 -7.65 -5.67
CA LYS A 378 -0.64 -6.97 -4.83
C LYS A 378 -1.79 -7.90 -4.48
N THR A 379 -2.09 -7.99 -3.19
CA THR A 379 -3.28 -8.65 -2.64
C THR A 379 -4.00 -7.69 -1.71
N VAL A 380 -5.32 -7.58 -1.88
CA VAL A 380 -6.17 -6.68 -1.10
C VAL A 380 -7.26 -7.46 -0.38
N SER A 381 -7.61 -7.06 0.84
CA SER A 381 -8.83 -7.51 1.49
C SER A 381 -10.03 -6.83 0.84
N THR A 382 -11.11 -7.59 0.65
CA THR A 382 -12.29 -7.09 -0.07
C THR A 382 -13.08 -6.10 0.78
N ILE A 383 -13.95 -5.32 0.15
CA ILE A 383 -14.80 -4.34 0.84
C ILE A 383 -15.71 -5.05 1.86
N SER A 384 -16.34 -6.16 1.47
CA SER A 384 -17.24 -6.93 2.36
C SER A 384 -16.50 -7.51 3.56
N GLN A 385 -15.28 -8.03 3.37
CA GLN A 385 -14.48 -8.55 4.47
C GLN A 385 -14.06 -7.42 5.43
N SER A 386 -13.62 -6.29 4.88
CA SER A 386 -13.21 -5.12 5.68
C SER A 386 -14.35 -4.58 6.56
N ILE A 387 -15.59 -4.56 6.03
CA ILE A 387 -16.79 -4.19 6.80
C ILE A 387 -17.07 -5.20 7.93
N THR A 388 -16.93 -6.51 7.65
CA THR A 388 -17.07 -7.53 8.70
C THR A 388 -16.03 -7.33 9.80
N ASP A 389 -14.75 -7.17 9.43
CA ASP A 389 -13.64 -7.07 10.36
C ASP A 389 -13.77 -5.87 11.30
N ILE A 390 -14.20 -4.71 10.80
CA ILE A 390 -14.35 -3.52 11.66
C ILE A 390 -15.55 -3.64 12.61
N ILE A 391 -16.64 -4.28 12.19
CA ILE A 391 -17.83 -4.50 13.02
C ILE A 391 -17.50 -5.48 14.15
N GLU A 392 -16.78 -6.56 13.83
CA GLU A 392 -16.24 -7.49 14.84
C GLU A 392 -15.26 -6.80 15.78
N LYS A 393 -14.35 -5.95 15.26
CA LYS A 393 -13.40 -5.17 16.08
C LYS A 393 -14.09 -4.23 17.07
N ALA A 394 -15.28 -3.74 16.73
CA ALA A 394 -16.11 -2.89 17.58
C ALA A 394 -16.96 -3.66 18.60
N ASP A 395 -16.86 -5.00 18.62
CA ASP A 395 -17.72 -5.88 19.41
C ASP A 395 -19.22 -5.67 19.10
N LEU A 396 -19.54 -5.46 17.82
CA LEU A 396 -20.89 -5.21 17.29
C LEU A 396 -21.34 -6.30 16.31
N THR A 397 -22.62 -6.30 15.99
CA THR A 397 -23.21 -7.09 14.89
C THR A 397 -23.61 -6.19 13.73
N LEU A 398 -23.90 -6.78 12.56
CA LEU A 398 -24.37 -6.03 11.38
C LEU A 398 -25.65 -5.21 11.65
N GLN A 399 -26.50 -5.65 12.59
CA GLN A 399 -27.75 -4.97 12.96
C GLN A 399 -27.52 -3.75 13.87
N ASP A 400 -26.36 -3.65 14.50
CA ASP A 400 -26.02 -2.55 15.39
C ASP A 400 -25.57 -1.29 14.64
N ILE A 401 -25.45 -1.36 13.32
CA ILE A 401 -25.15 -0.21 12.44
C ILE A 401 -26.47 0.40 11.96
N GLN A 402 -26.75 1.64 12.36
CA GLN A 402 -28.00 2.31 11.96
C GLN A 402 -27.86 3.10 10.66
N TYR A 403 -26.68 3.66 10.43
CA TYR A 403 -26.41 4.53 9.27
C TYR A 403 -25.11 4.13 8.58
N VAL A 404 -25.05 4.37 7.27
CA VAL A 404 -23.83 4.19 6.46
C VAL A 404 -23.56 5.46 5.68
N LEU A 405 -22.44 6.11 5.95
CA LEU A 405 -21.99 7.28 5.21
C LEU A 405 -20.95 6.86 4.16
N PHE A 406 -21.16 7.30 2.92
CA PHE A 406 -20.22 7.07 1.82
C PHE A 406 -19.45 8.35 1.51
N ALA A 407 -18.12 8.27 1.52
CA ALA A 407 -17.21 9.38 1.28
C ALA A 407 -16.09 8.98 0.31
N GLY A 408 -15.47 9.96 -0.33
CA GLY A 408 -14.40 9.72 -1.29
C GLY A 408 -14.89 9.49 -2.72
N GLY A 409 -13.99 9.67 -3.69
CA GLY A 409 -14.34 9.65 -5.12
C GLY A 409 -14.83 8.29 -5.63
N SER A 410 -14.40 7.18 -5.06
CA SER A 410 -14.88 5.87 -5.49
C SER A 410 -16.29 5.55 -4.95
N SER A 411 -16.81 6.35 -4.02
CA SER A 411 -18.22 6.29 -3.58
C SER A 411 -19.23 6.85 -4.59
N PHE A 412 -18.78 7.47 -5.70
CA PHE A 412 -19.66 7.73 -6.85
C PHE A 412 -20.14 6.44 -7.53
N ASN A 413 -19.52 5.28 -7.23
CA ASN A 413 -19.95 3.99 -7.75
C ASN A 413 -21.33 3.58 -7.18
N PRO A 414 -22.40 3.55 -7.98
CA PRO A 414 -23.74 3.23 -7.48
C PRO A 414 -23.88 1.78 -6.96
N LEU A 415 -23.00 0.87 -7.41
CA LEU A 415 -22.99 -0.52 -6.94
C LEU A 415 -22.52 -0.63 -5.48
N LEU A 416 -21.66 0.30 -5.02
CA LEU A 416 -21.14 0.29 -3.65
C LEU A 416 -22.28 0.41 -2.63
N ASN A 417 -23.15 1.42 -2.81
CA ASN A 417 -24.24 1.69 -1.89
C ASN A 417 -25.21 0.48 -1.84
N SER A 418 -25.63 -0.02 -3.00
CA SER A 418 -26.54 -1.17 -3.08
C SER A 418 -25.96 -2.42 -2.41
N LEU A 419 -24.69 -2.75 -2.65
CA LEU A 419 -24.06 -3.93 -2.06
C LEU A 419 -23.81 -3.78 -0.56
N CYS A 420 -23.43 -2.59 -0.09
CA CYS A 420 -23.24 -2.30 1.34
C CYS A 420 -24.55 -2.35 2.11
N THR A 421 -25.60 -1.69 1.62
CA THR A 421 -26.93 -1.69 2.27
C THR A 421 -27.53 -3.08 2.35
N LYS A 422 -27.36 -3.90 1.30
CA LYS A 422 -27.74 -5.31 1.31
C LYS A 422 -26.98 -6.13 2.35
N LYS A 423 -25.68 -5.87 2.55
CA LYS A 423 -24.86 -6.54 3.58
C LYS A 423 -25.26 -6.11 5.00
N LEU A 424 -25.67 -4.87 5.19
CA LEU A 424 -25.91 -4.23 6.50
C LEU A 424 -27.40 -4.22 6.89
N ASN A 425 -28.18 -5.21 6.45
CA ASN A 425 -29.60 -5.36 6.78
C ASN A 425 -30.41 -4.06 6.61
N GLU A 426 -30.21 -3.36 5.49
CA GLU A 426 -30.90 -2.11 5.13
C GLU A 426 -30.61 -0.91 6.05
N ALA A 427 -29.41 -0.83 6.64
CA ALA A 427 -28.92 0.38 7.28
C ALA A 427 -29.12 1.63 6.40
N ILE A 428 -29.50 2.76 7.02
CA ILE A 428 -29.92 3.96 6.28
C ILE A 428 -28.70 4.61 5.61
N PRO A 429 -28.67 4.73 4.27
CA PRO A 429 -27.56 5.37 3.58
C PRO A 429 -27.62 6.89 3.77
N LEU A 430 -26.51 7.47 4.22
CA LEU A 430 -26.27 8.90 4.29
C LEU A 430 -25.52 9.31 3.01
N SER A 431 -26.29 9.55 1.95
CA SER A 431 -25.72 9.87 0.64
C SER A 431 -25.46 11.36 0.48
N SER A 432 -24.40 11.71 -0.24
CA SER A 432 -24.13 13.06 -0.72
C SER A 432 -23.95 13.04 -2.23
N HIS A 433 -24.28 14.14 -2.91
CA HIS A 433 -24.09 14.27 -4.36
C HIS A 433 -22.63 14.57 -4.74
N GLU A 434 -21.80 15.00 -3.78
CA GLU A 434 -20.35 15.20 -3.94
C GLU A 434 -19.62 14.55 -2.75
N PRO A 435 -19.58 13.21 -2.65
CA PRO A 435 -18.93 12.50 -1.55
C PRO A 435 -17.41 12.78 -1.46
N ASP A 436 -16.77 13.19 -2.55
CA ASP A 436 -15.35 13.51 -2.61
C ASP A 436 -14.99 14.90 -2.04
N LYS A 437 -15.98 15.72 -1.71
CA LYS A 437 -15.78 17.04 -1.08
C LYS A 437 -15.99 17.03 0.43
N LEU A 438 -16.65 16.00 0.97
CA LEU A 438 -17.06 15.95 2.38
C LEU A 438 -15.86 16.04 3.35
N VAL A 439 -14.76 15.39 3.00
CA VAL A 439 -13.56 15.33 3.83
C VAL A 439 -12.95 16.72 4.03
N ALA A 440 -12.70 17.46 2.93
CA ALA A 440 -12.19 18.82 3.00
C ALA A 440 -13.16 19.76 3.74
N GLU A 441 -14.46 19.70 3.45
CA GLU A 441 -15.48 20.51 4.13
C GLU A 441 -15.48 20.28 5.64
N GLY A 442 -15.48 19.01 6.06
CA GLY A 442 -15.45 18.65 7.47
C GLY A 442 -14.18 19.10 8.18
N ALA A 443 -13.04 19.06 7.51
CA ALA A 443 -11.78 19.58 8.03
C ALA A 443 -11.84 21.10 8.27
N ALA A 444 -12.43 21.86 7.34
CA ALA A 444 -12.60 23.30 7.50
C ALA A 444 -13.61 23.66 8.60
N VAL A 445 -14.72 22.89 8.70
CA VAL A 445 -15.68 23.00 9.82
C VAL A 445 -15.00 22.72 11.15
N TYR A 446 -14.24 21.63 11.25
CA TYR A 446 -13.49 21.29 12.45
C TYR A 446 -12.47 22.38 12.82
N SER A 447 -11.74 22.88 11.83
CA SER A 447 -10.79 23.99 12.00
C SER A 447 -11.46 25.23 12.57
N TYR A 448 -12.66 25.59 12.09
CA TYR A 448 -13.42 26.72 12.61
C TYR A 448 -13.76 26.55 14.09
N PHE A 449 -14.33 25.41 14.49
CA PHE A 449 -14.66 25.17 15.90
C PHE A 449 -13.43 25.08 16.80
N LEU A 450 -12.37 24.42 16.34
CA LEU A 450 -11.15 24.27 17.11
C LEU A 450 -10.40 25.59 17.27
N ASN A 451 -10.12 26.29 16.18
CA ASN A 451 -9.24 27.46 16.20
C ASN A 451 -9.94 28.77 16.58
N ILE A 452 -11.24 28.91 16.31
CA ILE A 452 -12.01 30.13 16.66
C ILE A 452 -12.68 29.97 18.02
N HIS A 453 -13.22 28.80 18.34
CA HIS A 453 -14.02 28.59 19.55
C HIS A 453 -13.31 27.77 20.64
N ASN A 454 -12.14 27.20 20.34
CA ASN A 454 -11.44 26.25 21.22
C ASN A 454 -12.31 25.04 21.60
N ILE A 455 -13.12 24.57 20.64
CA ILE A 455 -14.04 23.44 20.80
C ILE A 455 -13.58 22.32 19.88
N SER A 456 -13.15 21.20 20.47
CA SER A 456 -13.00 19.96 19.70
C SER A 456 -14.34 19.23 19.60
N LEU A 457 -14.86 19.11 18.38
CA LEU A 457 -16.08 18.34 18.10
C LEU A 457 -15.87 16.81 18.18
N ILE A 458 -14.61 16.37 18.17
CA ILE A 458 -14.23 14.97 18.03
C ILE A 458 -13.23 14.62 19.11
N LYS A 459 -13.42 13.46 19.74
CA LYS A 459 -12.48 12.89 20.70
C LYS A 459 -11.69 11.78 20.02
N PRO A 460 -10.43 12.03 19.61
CA PRO A 460 -9.61 10.98 19.01
C PRO A 460 -9.37 9.87 20.05
N ILE A 461 -9.23 8.64 19.56
CA ILE A 461 -8.95 7.47 20.39
C ILE A 461 -7.78 6.65 19.82
N THR A 462 -7.22 5.78 20.66
CA THR A 462 -6.32 4.71 20.22
C THR A 462 -7.08 3.64 19.43
N SER A 463 -6.60 3.32 18.23
CA SER A 463 -7.23 2.29 17.37
C SER A 463 -6.98 0.86 17.85
N ASP A 464 -5.83 0.63 18.49
CA ASP A 464 -5.33 -0.68 18.92
C ASP A 464 -4.63 -0.53 20.27
N THR A 465 -4.48 -1.64 21.00
CA THR A 465 -3.71 -1.63 22.26
C THR A 465 -2.24 -1.49 21.90
N ILE A 466 -1.60 -0.41 22.33
CA ILE A 466 -0.17 -0.19 22.08
C ILE A 466 0.60 -0.68 23.29
N GLY A 467 1.71 -1.37 23.04
CA GLY A 467 2.58 -1.88 24.08
C GLY A 467 4.02 -1.99 23.60
N VAL A 468 4.91 -2.38 24.51
CA VAL A 468 6.31 -2.64 24.22
C VAL A 468 6.62 -4.12 24.32
N ARG A 469 7.60 -4.58 23.54
CA ARG A 469 8.12 -5.94 23.61
C ARG A 469 9.23 -6.00 24.65
N LEU A 470 9.01 -6.78 25.70
CA LEU A 470 10.01 -7.08 26.73
C LEU A 470 10.90 -8.27 26.33
N LYS A 471 11.91 -8.57 27.16
CA LYS A 471 12.68 -9.82 27.08
C LYS A 471 11.73 -11.04 27.16
N ASP A 472 12.08 -12.10 26.45
CA ASP A 472 11.30 -13.35 26.28
C ASP A 472 10.04 -13.22 25.43
N ASN A 473 9.99 -12.26 24.49
CA ASN A 473 8.83 -12.02 23.60
C ASN A 473 7.52 -11.80 24.38
N ARG A 474 7.58 -11.15 25.55
CA ARG A 474 6.38 -10.75 26.30
C ARG A 474 5.90 -9.37 25.86
N PHE A 475 4.59 -9.23 25.69
CA PHE A 475 3.94 -7.95 25.39
C PHE A 475 3.56 -7.23 26.68
N TYR A 476 3.96 -5.97 26.82
CA TYR A 476 3.55 -5.09 27.92
C TYR A 476 2.69 -3.94 27.38
N PRO A 477 1.37 -3.90 27.65
CA PRO A 477 0.52 -2.82 27.19
C PRO A 477 0.84 -1.50 27.91
N ILE A 478 1.01 -0.41 27.17
CA ILE A 478 1.19 0.95 27.71
C ILE A 478 -0.09 1.78 27.58
N ILE A 479 -0.95 1.46 26.61
CA ILE A 479 -2.28 2.04 26.44
C ILE A 479 -3.21 1.06 25.75
N GLU A 480 -4.42 0.87 26.27
CA GLU A 480 -5.42 -0.02 25.67
C GLU A 480 -6.10 0.63 24.45
N LYS A 481 -6.68 -0.19 23.57
CA LYS A 481 -7.56 0.30 22.49
C LYS A 481 -8.75 1.10 23.05
N GLY A 482 -9.20 2.11 22.30
CA GLY A 482 -10.40 2.90 22.63
C GLY A 482 -10.21 3.98 23.69
N LYS A 483 -8.98 4.24 24.16
CA LYS A 483 -8.72 5.32 25.13
C LYS A 483 -8.65 6.67 24.43
N PRO A 484 -9.20 7.74 25.03
CA PRO A 484 -9.18 9.08 24.45
C PRO A 484 -7.77 9.67 24.43
N LEU A 485 -7.48 10.49 23.42
CA LEU A 485 -6.22 11.20 23.24
C LEU A 485 -6.43 12.73 23.33
N PRO A 486 -5.42 13.51 23.79
CA PRO A 486 -4.06 13.09 24.16
C PRO A 486 -3.99 12.36 25.51
N GLN A 487 -2.94 11.53 25.71
CA GLN A 487 -2.72 10.80 26.95
C GLN A 487 -1.23 10.63 27.26
N GLU A 488 -0.84 10.81 28.52
CA GLU A 488 0.47 10.43 29.03
C GLU A 488 0.49 8.94 29.38
N VAL A 489 1.54 8.25 28.95
CA VAL A 489 1.76 6.83 29.17
C VAL A 489 3.22 6.60 29.57
N SER A 490 3.43 5.69 30.52
CA SER A 490 4.77 5.31 30.94
C SER A 490 5.13 3.96 30.33
N VAL A 491 6.29 3.91 29.68
CA VAL A 491 6.94 2.65 29.35
C VAL A 491 7.51 2.07 30.66
N PRO A 492 7.49 0.75 30.88
CA PRO A 492 8.09 0.16 32.06
C PRO A 492 9.58 0.52 32.17
N ASP A 493 10.02 0.86 33.37
CA ASP A 493 11.42 1.12 33.68
C ASP A 493 12.30 -0.07 33.31
N PHE A 494 13.46 0.20 32.73
CA PHE A 494 14.44 -0.84 32.40
C PHE A 494 15.86 -0.42 32.79
N ARG A 495 16.72 -1.41 32.95
CA ARG A 495 18.16 -1.21 33.20
C ARG A 495 18.95 -1.43 31.92
N LEU A 496 20.13 -0.82 31.85
CA LEU A 496 21.05 -1.07 30.75
C LEU A 496 21.56 -2.51 30.79
N GLN A 497 21.82 -3.06 29.60
CA GLN A 497 22.35 -4.43 29.45
C GLN A 497 23.88 -4.45 29.39
N SER A 498 24.48 -3.31 29.07
CA SER A 498 25.92 -3.08 29.12
C SER A 498 26.19 -1.60 29.41
N ASN A 499 27.27 -1.33 30.12
CA ASN A 499 27.79 0.03 30.30
C ASN A 499 28.35 0.63 29.00
N LEU A 500 28.55 -0.20 27.96
CA LEU A 500 28.95 0.23 26.61
C LEU A 500 27.76 0.57 25.71
N ASN A 501 26.51 0.47 26.19
CA ASN A 501 25.35 0.81 25.37
C ASN A 501 25.40 2.29 25.00
N SER A 502 25.49 2.58 23.70
CA SER A 502 25.42 3.94 23.17
C SER A 502 24.01 4.34 22.74
N LYS A 503 23.03 3.43 22.82
CA LYS A 503 21.65 3.65 22.41
C LYS A 503 20.66 2.85 23.27
N VAL A 504 19.51 3.44 23.52
CA VAL A 504 18.32 2.77 24.04
C VAL A 504 17.41 2.42 22.87
N ILE A 505 16.98 1.16 22.78
CA ILE A 505 16.08 0.68 21.72
C ILE A 505 14.96 -0.13 22.37
N VAL A 506 13.73 0.35 22.25
CA VAL A 506 12.54 -0.33 22.79
C VAL A 506 11.56 -0.63 21.66
N PRO A 507 11.34 -1.90 21.29
CA PRO A 507 10.36 -2.25 20.26
C PRO A 507 8.93 -2.01 20.76
N VAL A 508 8.12 -1.36 19.93
CA VAL A 508 6.71 -1.07 20.17
C VAL A 508 5.87 -1.96 19.25
N CYS A 509 4.82 -2.54 19.80
CA CYS A 509 3.91 -3.45 19.13
C CYS A 509 2.45 -3.04 19.36
N ILE A 510 1.54 -3.54 18.52
CA ILE A 510 0.09 -3.39 18.68
C ILE A 510 -0.58 -4.74 18.95
N ASN A 511 -1.48 -4.82 19.93
CA ASN A 511 -2.25 -6.02 20.29
C ASN A 511 -1.43 -7.27 20.71
N GLY A 512 -0.12 -7.31 20.51
CA GLY A 512 0.76 -8.44 20.83
C GLY A 512 2.14 -8.32 20.17
N VAL A 513 3.09 -9.18 20.56
CA VAL A 513 4.48 -9.12 20.08
C VAL A 513 4.67 -9.41 18.59
N ASP A 514 3.71 -10.10 17.97
CA ASP A 514 3.75 -10.47 16.54
C ASP A 514 3.40 -9.31 15.60
N PHE A 515 3.10 -8.13 16.15
CA PHE A 515 2.71 -6.94 15.39
C PHE A 515 3.60 -5.76 15.78
N PRO A 516 4.91 -5.81 15.50
CA PRO A 516 5.79 -4.68 15.70
C PRO A 516 5.36 -3.51 14.80
N ILE A 517 5.27 -2.31 15.36
CA ILE A 517 4.95 -1.08 14.62
C ILE A 517 6.09 -0.08 14.60
N GLY A 518 7.10 -0.28 15.45
CA GLY A 518 8.25 0.59 15.51
C GLY A 518 9.19 0.29 16.65
N THR A 519 10.19 1.13 16.79
CA THR A 519 11.16 1.14 17.88
C THR A 519 11.31 2.57 18.38
N ILE A 520 11.19 2.74 19.68
CA ILE A 520 11.64 3.95 20.36
C ILE A 520 13.17 3.90 20.41
N ARG A 521 13.82 4.96 19.94
CA ARG A 521 15.27 5.08 19.94
C ARG A 521 15.72 6.37 20.58
N CYS A 522 16.74 6.27 21.41
CA CYS A 522 17.42 7.41 22.01
C CYS A 522 18.91 7.11 22.04
N ASP A 523 19.70 8.03 21.49
CA ASP A 523 21.15 7.96 21.59
C ASP A 523 21.57 8.40 22.99
N LEU A 524 22.55 7.70 23.55
CA LEU A 524 23.09 8.01 24.88
C LEU A 524 24.38 8.81 24.71
N ASP A 525 24.34 10.07 25.13
CA ASP A 525 25.48 11.00 25.00
C ASP A 525 26.63 10.72 25.99
N ALA A 526 26.45 9.75 26.89
CA ALA A 526 27.41 9.35 27.89
C ALA A 526 27.33 7.85 28.19
N PHE A 527 28.36 7.34 28.85
CA PHE A 527 28.32 6.00 29.45
C PHE A 527 27.58 6.06 30.79
N TYR A 528 26.74 5.06 31.03
CA TYR A 528 25.92 4.95 32.22
C TYR A 528 26.17 3.60 32.89
N ASP A 529 26.12 3.58 34.23
CA ASP A 529 26.26 2.35 34.99
C ASP A 529 25.08 1.40 34.75
N MET A 530 25.32 0.10 34.90
CA MET A 530 24.30 -0.95 34.72
C MET A 530 23.11 -0.83 35.67
N ASP A 531 23.30 -0.22 36.84
CA ASP A 531 22.24 0.01 37.82
C ASP A 531 21.41 1.26 37.51
N THR A 532 21.78 2.03 36.48
CA THR A 532 21.01 3.19 36.02
C THR A 532 19.62 2.75 35.56
N ILE A 533 18.59 3.35 36.13
CA ILE A 533 17.21 3.15 35.72
C ILE A 533 16.93 4.06 34.54
N ILE A 534 16.56 3.50 33.40
CA ILE A 534 16.10 4.27 32.25
C ILE A 534 14.58 4.33 32.28
N LYS A 535 14.04 5.54 32.31
CA LYS A 535 12.60 5.82 32.23
C LYS A 535 12.29 6.45 30.88
N ILE A 536 11.22 5.99 30.23
CA ILE A 536 10.69 6.63 29.03
C ILE A 536 9.28 7.12 29.32
N ASN A 537 9.13 8.44 29.39
CA ASN A 537 7.83 9.08 29.44
C ASN A 537 7.37 9.34 28.00
N ALA A 538 6.19 8.85 27.67
CA ALA A 538 5.59 9.01 26.36
C ALA A 538 4.28 9.77 26.49
N THR A 539 4.10 10.81 25.69
CA THR A 539 2.80 11.47 25.51
C THR A 539 2.32 11.15 24.11
N ILE A 540 1.12 10.60 23.99
CA ILE A 540 0.46 10.42 22.70
C ILE A 540 -0.43 11.63 22.48
N SER A 541 -0.14 12.43 21.45
CA SER A 541 -0.90 13.65 21.12
C SER A 541 -2.29 13.33 20.53
N ALA A 542 -3.15 14.34 20.36
CA ALA A 542 -4.43 14.16 19.67
C ALA A 542 -4.24 13.83 18.17
N ASP A 543 -3.11 14.26 17.59
CA ASP A 543 -2.64 13.85 16.27
C ASP A 543 -2.11 12.40 16.25
N LYS A 544 -2.21 11.66 17.36
CA LYS A 544 -1.75 10.26 17.50
C LYS A 544 -0.24 10.08 17.26
N VAL A 545 0.55 11.10 17.56
CA VAL A 545 2.02 11.08 17.46
C VAL A 545 2.62 10.96 18.86
N PHE A 546 3.71 10.20 18.98
CA PHE A 546 4.45 10.07 20.22
C PHE A 546 5.39 11.27 20.42
N ALA A 547 5.31 11.91 21.58
CA ALA A 547 6.36 12.74 22.15
C ALA A 547 7.05 11.94 23.26
N LEU A 548 8.34 11.64 23.11
CA LEU A 548 9.06 10.69 23.95
C LEU A 548 10.22 11.41 24.65
N LYS A 549 10.30 11.28 25.96
CA LYS A 549 11.41 11.79 26.78
C LYS A 549 12.06 10.67 27.54
N VAL A 550 13.39 10.59 27.44
CA VAL A 550 14.18 9.55 28.10
C VAL A 550 14.95 10.14 29.27
N PHE A 551 14.87 9.48 30.42
CA PHE A 551 15.54 9.87 31.65
C PHE A 551 16.46 8.74 32.11
N ALA A 552 17.65 9.11 32.59
CA ALA A 552 18.54 8.25 33.36
C ALA A 552 18.38 8.62 34.84
N ASN A 553 17.83 7.71 35.62
CA ASN A 553 17.31 7.92 36.96
C ASN A 553 16.26 9.06 36.95
N GLU A 554 16.64 10.26 37.37
CA GLU A 554 15.80 11.47 37.37
C GLU A 554 16.34 12.57 36.42
N THR A 555 17.42 12.29 35.69
CA THR A 555 18.06 13.27 34.79
C THR A 555 17.55 13.06 33.37
N LEU A 556 17.05 14.13 32.73
CA LEU A 556 16.65 14.09 31.32
C LEU A 556 17.89 13.88 30.44
N ILE A 557 17.88 12.80 29.64
CA ILE A 557 18.92 12.50 28.66
C ILE A 557 18.62 13.26 27.36
N GLY A 558 17.38 13.18 26.89
CA GLY A 558 16.95 13.82 25.66
C GLY A 558 15.61 13.30 25.15
N ASP A 559 15.23 13.79 23.98
CA ASP A 559 14.04 13.33 23.27
C ASP A 559 14.34 12.01 22.54
N ALA A 560 13.39 11.08 22.60
CA ALA A 560 13.44 9.83 21.84
C ALA A 560 12.70 9.99 20.51
N VAL A 561 13.12 9.25 19.49
CA VAL A 561 12.44 9.16 18.21
C VAL A 561 11.68 7.85 18.12
N PHE A 562 10.47 7.88 17.60
CA PHE A 562 9.74 6.69 17.19
C PHE A 562 10.06 6.40 15.72
N GLU A 563 10.81 5.32 15.47
CA GLU A 563 11.14 4.85 14.12
C GLU A 563 10.30 3.63 13.77
N ASN A 564 9.75 3.55 12.56
CA ASN A 564 9.09 2.34 12.07
C ASN A 564 10.08 1.66 11.15
N PRO A 565 10.69 0.55 11.55
CA PRO A 565 11.87 0.13 10.84
C PRO A 565 11.55 -0.51 9.48
N PHE A 566 10.33 -1.03 9.19
CA PHE A 566 10.16 -1.84 7.98
C PHE A 566 8.80 -1.80 7.24
N GLY A 567 7.69 -1.22 7.74
CA GLY A 567 6.46 -1.14 6.92
C GLY A 567 5.12 -0.88 7.65
N LEU A 568 4.03 -0.89 6.89
CA LEU A 568 2.66 -0.66 7.37
C LEU A 568 1.97 -1.99 7.73
N GLY A 569 1.98 -2.37 9.01
CA GLY A 569 1.19 -3.49 9.53
C GLY A 569 1.99 -4.74 9.90
N LYS A 570 1.30 -5.90 9.97
CA LYS A 570 1.94 -7.18 10.33
C LYS A 570 2.84 -7.63 9.18
N MET A 571 4.11 -7.88 9.48
CA MET A 571 5.06 -8.42 8.50
C MET A 571 5.63 -9.76 8.97
N SER A 572 5.77 -10.72 8.06
CA SER A 572 6.54 -11.94 8.29
C SER A 572 8.04 -11.64 8.39
N GLU A 573 8.82 -12.57 8.94
CA GLU A 573 10.28 -12.45 8.96
C GLU A 573 10.87 -12.28 7.55
N GLU A 574 10.27 -12.96 6.57
CA GLU A 574 10.64 -12.90 5.16
C GLU A 574 10.35 -11.52 4.54
N GLU A 575 9.21 -10.92 4.88
CA GLU A 575 8.85 -9.57 4.43
C GLU A 575 9.78 -8.52 5.03
N ILE A 576 10.15 -8.67 6.31
CA ILE A 576 11.12 -7.81 6.98
C ILE A 576 12.48 -7.88 6.29
N GLU A 577 12.93 -9.08 5.92
CA GLU A 577 14.19 -9.27 5.19
C GLU A 577 14.17 -8.60 3.81
N ILE A 578 13.08 -8.76 3.04
CA ILE A 578 12.89 -8.06 1.77
C ILE A 578 12.93 -6.54 1.95
N HIS A 579 12.30 -5.99 2.99
CA HIS A 579 12.31 -4.56 3.25
C HIS A 579 13.70 -4.05 3.64
N LYS A 580 14.47 -4.82 4.42
CA LYS A 580 15.89 -4.51 4.70
C LYS A 580 16.72 -4.46 3.42
N LEU A 581 16.59 -5.46 2.56
CA LEU A 581 17.30 -5.49 1.27
C LEU A 581 16.90 -4.29 0.39
N LYS A 582 15.63 -3.90 0.37
CA LYS A 582 15.17 -2.68 -0.34
C LYS A 582 15.77 -1.40 0.25
N LYS A 583 15.87 -1.29 1.59
CA LYS A 583 16.53 -0.16 2.26
C LYS A 583 18.00 -0.07 1.87
N ASP A 584 18.72 -1.19 1.96
CA ASP A 584 20.14 -1.26 1.61
C ASP A 584 20.36 -0.97 0.11
N LEU A 585 19.46 -1.45 -0.75
CA LEU A 585 19.49 -1.16 -2.18
C LEU A 585 19.34 0.34 -2.47
N ASN A 586 18.35 0.98 -1.85
CA ASN A 586 18.10 2.41 -2.01
C ASN A 586 19.28 3.24 -1.53
N LYS A 587 19.88 2.86 -0.41
CA LYS A 587 21.10 3.48 0.11
C LYS A 587 22.26 3.32 -0.85
N ALA A 588 22.52 2.10 -1.34
CA ALA A 588 23.60 1.83 -2.30
C ALA A 588 23.41 2.65 -3.60
N LYS A 589 22.18 2.77 -4.11
CA LYS A 589 21.86 3.62 -5.25
C LYS A 589 22.14 5.11 -4.98
N ALA A 590 21.70 5.62 -3.83
CA ALA A 590 21.93 7.01 -3.45
C ALA A 590 23.42 7.34 -3.29
N GLU A 591 24.21 6.39 -2.78
CA GLU A 591 25.67 6.47 -2.65
C GLU A 591 26.42 6.16 -3.95
N GLN A 592 25.72 5.78 -5.03
CA GLN A 592 26.27 5.34 -6.31
C GLN A 592 27.24 4.14 -6.17
N ASN A 593 27.03 3.30 -5.17
CA ASN A 593 27.83 2.09 -4.92
C ASN A 593 27.30 0.92 -5.75
N THR A 594 27.76 0.84 -7.00
CA THR A 594 27.30 -0.15 -7.99
C THR A 594 27.62 -1.59 -7.61
N LYS A 595 28.69 -1.84 -6.84
CA LYS A 595 29.06 -3.17 -6.38
C LYS A 595 28.05 -3.72 -5.38
N ASP A 596 27.67 -2.91 -4.40
CA ASP A 596 26.69 -3.31 -3.39
C ASP A 596 25.28 -3.35 -4.00
N GLU A 597 24.93 -2.38 -4.85
CA GLU A 597 23.68 -2.41 -5.64
C GLU A 597 23.52 -3.76 -6.37
N ARG A 598 24.58 -4.23 -7.03
CA ARG A 598 24.58 -5.51 -7.76
C ARG A 598 24.37 -6.71 -6.83
N ASN A 599 25.09 -6.76 -5.71
CA ASN A 599 25.01 -7.88 -4.77
C ASN A 599 23.62 -7.95 -4.11
N ILE A 600 23.09 -6.80 -3.68
CA ILE A 600 21.80 -6.69 -3.03
C ILE A 600 20.68 -7.09 -3.99
N LEU A 601 20.72 -6.64 -5.26
CA LEU A 601 19.74 -7.06 -6.26
C LEU A 601 19.74 -8.57 -6.48
N ARG A 602 20.90 -9.23 -6.53
CA ARG A 602 20.98 -10.70 -6.60
C ARG A 602 20.35 -11.38 -5.39
N SER A 603 20.62 -10.88 -4.18
CA SER A 603 19.98 -11.37 -2.95
C SER A 603 18.46 -11.18 -2.98
N LEU A 604 17.99 -10.04 -3.48
CA LEU A 604 16.56 -9.72 -3.57
C LEU A 604 15.85 -10.63 -4.60
N ILE A 605 16.47 -10.88 -5.76
CA ILE A 605 15.97 -11.83 -6.77
C ILE A 605 15.80 -13.22 -6.16
N TRP A 606 16.83 -13.72 -5.46
CA TRP A 606 16.78 -15.03 -4.81
C TRP A 606 15.68 -15.08 -3.75
N LYS A 607 15.58 -14.04 -2.91
CA LYS A 607 14.59 -14.00 -1.82
C LYS A 607 13.15 -14.00 -2.35
N HIS A 608 12.86 -13.21 -3.39
CA HIS A 608 11.57 -13.26 -4.05
C HIS A 608 11.26 -14.66 -4.60
N TYR A 609 12.24 -15.31 -5.24
CA TYR A 609 12.06 -16.64 -5.81
C TYR A 609 11.81 -17.71 -4.74
N GLU A 610 12.60 -17.69 -3.66
CA GLU A 610 12.47 -18.60 -2.51
C GLU A 610 11.08 -18.52 -1.87
N ASN A 611 10.54 -17.30 -1.76
CA ASN A 611 9.20 -17.05 -1.21
C ASN A 611 8.05 -17.36 -2.20
N GLY A 612 8.35 -17.84 -3.41
CA GLY A 612 7.35 -18.10 -4.46
C GLY A 612 6.76 -16.83 -5.09
N ASN A 613 7.35 -15.65 -4.82
CA ASN A 613 6.98 -14.38 -5.41
C ASN A 613 7.63 -14.23 -6.80
N TYR A 614 7.06 -14.92 -7.79
CA TYR A 614 7.60 -14.93 -9.15
C TYR A 614 7.50 -13.57 -9.85
N ILE A 615 6.50 -12.74 -9.52
CA ILE A 615 6.37 -11.39 -10.10
C ILE A 615 7.53 -10.51 -9.62
N GLY A 616 7.75 -10.41 -8.31
CA GLY A 616 8.86 -9.65 -7.74
C GLY A 616 10.24 -10.19 -8.18
N THR A 617 10.35 -11.50 -8.41
CA THR A 617 11.56 -12.12 -8.98
C THR A 617 11.84 -11.57 -10.39
N ILE A 618 10.83 -11.55 -11.27
CA ILE A 618 10.98 -11.06 -12.64
C ILE A 618 11.30 -9.58 -12.66
N GLU A 619 10.55 -8.76 -11.92
CA GLU A 619 10.76 -7.31 -11.86
C GLU A 619 12.18 -6.96 -11.41
N THR A 620 12.66 -7.62 -10.34
CA THR A 620 14.01 -7.39 -9.83
C THR A 620 15.09 -7.89 -10.78
N ALA A 621 14.88 -9.02 -11.45
CA ALA A 621 15.82 -9.58 -12.43
C ALA A 621 15.91 -8.73 -13.71
N GLU A 622 14.79 -8.27 -14.24
CA GLU A 622 14.74 -7.36 -15.39
C GLU A 622 15.41 -6.01 -15.05
N LEU A 623 15.15 -5.46 -13.86
CA LEU A 623 15.83 -4.27 -13.34
C LEU A 623 17.35 -4.49 -13.29
N PHE A 624 17.81 -5.61 -12.75
CA PHE A 624 19.23 -5.95 -12.68
C PHE A 624 19.88 -5.97 -14.07
N LEU A 625 19.29 -6.71 -15.01
CA LEU A 625 19.84 -6.87 -16.37
C LEU A 625 19.88 -5.52 -17.11
N LYS A 626 18.82 -4.72 -16.98
CA LYS A 626 18.73 -3.38 -17.58
C LYS A 626 19.74 -2.41 -16.95
N ARG A 627 19.88 -2.42 -15.62
CA ARG A 627 20.73 -1.49 -14.86
C ARG A 627 22.21 -1.66 -15.15
N PHE A 628 22.68 -2.91 -15.22
CA PHE A 628 24.10 -3.20 -15.42
C PHE A 628 24.46 -3.46 -16.89
N ASN A 629 23.47 -3.41 -17.79
CA ASN A 629 23.61 -3.82 -19.20
C ASN A 629 24.35 -5.17 -19.31
N ASP A 630 23.96 -6.09 -18.43
CA ASP A 630 24.71 -7.30 -18.16
C ASP A 630 24.02 -8.52 -18.76
N GLN A 631 24.80 -9.58 -18.91
CA GLN A 631 24.38 -10.89 -19.34
C GLN A 631 24.79 -11.88 -18.24
N ASP A 632 24.15 -11.74 -17.09
CA ASP A 632 24.40 -12.58 -15.92
C ASP A 632 23.58 -13.87 -16.05
N ASP A 633 24.26 -14.97 -16.35
CA ASP A 633 23.68 -16.29 -16.65
C ASP A 633 22.80 -16.81 -15.50
N TYR A 634 23.24 -16.63 -14.26
CA TYR A 634 22.49 -17.01 -13.07
C TYR A 634 21.18 -16.23 -12.95
N VAL A 635 21.21 -14.91 -13.13
CA VAL A 635 20.01 -14.07 -13.09
C VAL A 635 19.05 -14.42 -14.23
N LEU A 636 19.56 -14.65 -15.44
CA LEU A 636 18.76 -15.08 -16.59
C LEU A 636 18.10 -16.45 -16.36
N ASN A 637 18.79 -17.39 -15.71
CA ASN A 637 18.22 -18.68 -15.36
C ASN A 637 17.11 -18.56 -14.29
N ILE A 638 17.28 -17.71 -13.26
CA ILE A 638 16.20 -17.46 -12.29
C ILE A 638 15.01 -16.77 -12.96
N LEU A 639 15.27 -15.79 -13.82
CA LEU A 639 14.26 -15.11 -14.62
C LEU A 639 13.47 -16.12 -15.47
N PHE A 640 14.14 -17.07 -16.14
CA PHE A 640 13.51 -18.19 -16.83
C PHE A 640 12.56 -18.96 -15.89
N CYS A 641 13.05 -19.36 -14.71
CA CYS A 641 12.26 -20.14 -13.76
C CYS A 641 10.98 -19.39 -13.35
N ALA A 642 11.09 -18.09 -13.06
CA ALA A 642 9.95 -17.27 -12.68
C ALA A 642 8.96 -17.05 -13.85
N LEU A 643 9.46 -16.72 -15.05
CA LEU A 643 8.64 -16.55 -16.26
C LEU A 643 7.86 -17.81 -16.61
N LYS A 644 8.51 -18.99 -16.50
CA LYS A 644 7.87 -20.27 -16.75
C LYS A 644 6.74 -20.55 -15.75
N ASN A 645 6.95 -20.27 -14.46
CA ASN A 645 5.91 -20.44 -13.44
C ASN A 645 4.70 -19.53 -13.69
N LEU A 646 4.90 -18.36 -14.30
CA LEU A 646 3.81 -17.47 -14.74
C LEU A 646 3.23 -17.79 -16.13
N GLY A 647 3.72 -18.85 -16.80
CA GLY A 647 3.26 -19.25 -18.13
C GLY A 647 3.74 -18.36 -19.29
N ARG A 648 4.73 -17.48 -19.06
CA ARG A 648 5.33 -16.61 -20.08
C ARG A 648 6.39 -17.34 -20.91
N ASN A 649 5.98 -18.41 -21.59
CA ASN A 649 6.89 -19.38 -22.21
C ASN A 649 7.84 -18.78 -23.26
N LYS A 650 7.40 -17.84 -24.10
CA LYS A 650 8.27 -17.22 -25.13
C LYS A 650 9.41 -16.42 -24.49
N ALA A 651 9.12 -15.55 -23.51
CA ALA A 651 10.14 -14.83 -22.77
C ALA A 651 11.05 -15.79 -21.98
N ALA A 652 10.49 -16.87 -21.42
CA ALA A 652 11.27 -17.89 -20.73
C ALA A 652 12.28 -18.57 -21.68
N VAL A 653 11.88 -18.87 -22.93
CA VAL A 653 12.79 -19.39 -23.97
C VAL A 653 13.95 -18.42 -24.24
N GLU A 654 13.67 -17.13 -24.40
CA GLU A 654 14.73 -16.14 -24.66
C GLU A 654 15.69 -15.99 -23.49
N ALA A 655 15.18 -15.95 -22.26
CA ALA A 655 15.99 -15.85 -21.05
C ALA A 655 16.95 -17.04 -20.91
N ILE A 656 16.45 -18.28 -21.07
CA ILE A 656 17.29 -19.47 -20.91
C ILE A 656 18.26 -19.67 -22.07
N LYS A 657 17.88 -19.30 -23.31
CA LYS A 657 18.81 -19.32 -24.45
C LYS A 657 19.98 -18.40 -24.22
N LYS A 658 19.73 -17.16 -23.78
CA LYS A 658 20.80 -16.21 -23.43
C LYS A 658 21.68 -16.77 -22.32
N ALA A 659 21.10 -17.35 -21.25
CA ALA A 659 21.88 -17.98 -20.18
C ALA A 659 22.83 -19.08 -20.71
N ILE A 660 22.36 -19.93 -21.63
CA ILE A 660 23.18 -20.98 -22.28
C ILE A 660 24.24 -20.39 -23.20
N GLU A 661 23.94 -19.31 -23.93
CA GLU A 661 24.92 -18.62 -24.78
C GLU A 661 26.09 -18.05 -23.97
N ILE A 662 25.81 -17.57 -22.74
CA ILE A 662 26.80 -17.01 -21.83
C ILE A 662 27.65 -18.10 -21.18
N ASP A 663 27.01 -19.12 -20.61
CA ASP A 663 27.70 -20.27 -20.02
C ASP A 663 27.09 -21.61 -20.50
N PRO A 664 27.58 -22.13 -21.64
CA PRO A 664 27.10 -23.38 -22.21
C PRO A 664 27.63 -24.62 -21.48
N SER A 665 28.39 -24.48 -20.38
CA SER A 665 28.89 -25.61 -19.60
C SER A 665 27.91 -26.11 -18.54
N LYS A 666 26.82 -25.35 -18.30
CA LYS A 666 25.86 -25.60 -17.23
C LYS A 666 24.77 -26.58 -17.67
N SER A 667 24.91 -27.83 -17.25
CA SER A 667 23.89 -28.89 -17.46
C SER A 667 22.49 -28.48 -16.99
N ASP A 668 22.37 -27.74 -15.88
CA ASP A 668 21.09 -27.26 -15.36
C ASP A 668 20.34 -26.37 -16.37
N TYR A 669 21.05 -25.58 -17.18
CA TYR A 669 20.43 -24.68 -18.15
C TYR A 669 19.89 -25.46 -19.35
N HIS A 670 20.66 -26.45 -19.83
CA HIS A 670 20.21 -27.35 -20.87
C HIS A 670 19.01 -28.19 -20.42
N TYR A 671 19.02 -28.69 -19.17
CA TYR A 671 17.86 -29.34 -18.56
C TYR A 671 16.64 -28.40 -18.58
N ASN A 672 16.80 -27.17 -18.09
CA ASN A 672 15.73 -26.18 -18.02
C ASN A 672 15.14 -25.82 -19.39
N TYR A 673 15.98 -25.63 -20.40
CA TYR A 673 15.54 -25.38 -21.77
C TYR A 673 14.82 -26.59 -22.37
N SER A 674 15.25 -27.82 -22.08
CA SER A 674 14.54 -29.03 -22.53
C SER A 674 13.09 -29.10 -22.05
N LEU A 675 12.80 -28.54 -20.86
CA LEU A 675 11.43 -28.48 -20.34
C LEU A 675 10.51 -27.60 -21.18
N LEU A 676 11.04 -26.59 -21.88
CA LEU A 676 10.24 -25.74 -22.76
C LEU A 676 10.04 -26.39 -24.13
N ILE A 677 11.07 -27.04 -24.66
CA ILE A 677 10.96 -27.81 -25.92
C ILE A 677 9.91 -28.90 -25.75
N GLU A 678 9.94 -29.61 -24.62
CA GLU A 678 9.02 -30.71 -24.29
C GLU A 678 7.54 -30.29 -24.29
N ILE A 679 7.23 -29.02 -24.02
CA ILE A 679 5.84 -28.51 -24.06
C ILE A 679 5.27 -28.60 -25.48
N ASN A 680 6.11 -28.39 -26.48
CA ASN A 680 5.72 -28.44 -27.88
C ASN A 680 5.91 -29.84 -28.48
N ASP A 681 7.08 -30.44 -28.28
CA ASP A 681 7.42 -31.76 -28.79
C ASP A 681 8.43 -32.48 -27.87
N VAL A 682 7.99 -33.63 -27.33
CA VAL A 682 8.81 -34.50 -26.45
C VAL A 682 10.02 -35.06 -27.20
N ASN A 683 9.88 -35.37 -28.49
CA ASN A 683 10.95 -35.92 -29.32
C ASN A 683 12.02 -34.87 -29.63
N GLU A 684 11.63 -33.62 -29.92
CA GLU A 684 12.59 -32.53 -30.10
C GLU A 684 13.40 -32.28 -28.82
N ALA A 685 12.76 -32.35 -27.64
CA ALA A 685 13.46 -32.20 -26.36
C ALA A 685 14.49 -33.32 -26.13
N LEU A 686 14.16 -34.55 -26.54
CA LEU A 686 15.08 -35.68 -26.47
C LEU A 686 16.26 -35.49 -27.42
N ILE A 687 16.00 -35.17 -28.69
CA ILE A 687 17.02 -34.93 -29.71
C ILE A 687 17.98 -33.82 -29.25
N TYR A 688 17.45 -32.74 -28.68
CA TYR A 688 18.25 -31.65 -28.15
C TYR A 688 19.25 -32.13 -27.08
N LEU A 689 18.79 -32.92 -26.11
CA LEU A 689 19.64 -33.42 -25.03
C LEU A 689 20.64 -34.50 -25.49
N GLU A 690 20.26 -35.36 -26.43
CA GLU A 690 21.16 -36.39 -26.96
C GLU A 690 22.29 -35.81 -27.82
N ASN A 691 22.05 -34.67 -28.46
CA ASN A 691 23.05 -33.92 -29.24
C ASN A 691 24.03 -33.11 -28.37
N LEU A 692 23.84 -33.04 -27.05
CA LEU A 692 24.81 -32.43 -26.16
C LEU A 692 26.13 -33.23 -26.13
N ASN A 693 27.22 -32.55 -25.77
CA ASN A 693 28.52 -33.20 -25.62
C ASN A 693 28.52 -34.24 -24.49
N ASP A 694 29.53 -35.12 -24.47
CA ASP A 694 29.59 -36.23 -23.54
C ASP A 694 29.79 -35.80 -22.08
N ASN A 695 30.27 -34.59 -21.81
CA ASN A 695 30.40 -34.07 -20.45
C ASN A 695 29.00 -33.79 -19.86
N HIS A 696 28.13 -33.09 -20.59
CA HIS A 696 26.74 -32.87 -20.16
C HIS A 696 25.98 -34.17 -19.97
N LYS A 697 26.10 -35.11 -20.93
CA LYS A 697 25.40 -36.41 -20.87
C LYS A 697 25.90 -37.31 -19.73
N LYS A 698 27.04 -37.01 -19.11
CA LYS A 698 27.52 -37.71 -17.91
C LYS A 698 26.87 -37.21 -16.61
N GLU A 699 26.35 -35.99 -16.60
CA GLU A 699 25.73 -35.41 -15.42
C GLU A 699 24.36 -36.03 -15.13
N ASN A 700 24.07 -36.19 -13.83
CA ASN A 700 22.88 -36.90 -13.35
C ASN A 700 21.59 -36.22 -13.82
N ILE A 701 21.53 -34.89 -13.80
CA ILE A 701 20.36 -34.12 -14.23
C ILE A 701 19.96 -34.41 -15.69
N ILE A 702 20.94 -34.47 -16.60
CA ILE A 702 20.72 -34.74 -18.03
C ILE A 702 20.38 -36.21 -18.26
N LYS A 703 21.13 -37.15 -17.65
CA LYS A 703 20.83 -38.59 -17.74
C LYS A 703 19.41 -38.90 -17.31
N CYS A 704 19.04 -38.41 -16.13
CA CYS A 704 17.70 -38.58 -15.57
C CYS A 704 16.64 -38.05 -16.53
N LYS A 705 16.85 -36.86 -17.09
CA LYS A 705 15.89 -36.23 -18.01
C LYS A 705 15.75 -36.99 -19.32
N ILE A 706 16.83 -37.46 -19.92
CA ILE A 706 16.80 -38.30 -21.13
C ILE A 706 15.99 -39.57 -20.89
N ILE A 707 16.22 -40.28 -19.77
CA ILE A 707 15.47 -41.48 -19.39
C ILE A 707 13.97 -41.18 -19.29
N LEU A 708 13.60 -40.06 -18.65
CA LEU A 708 12.20 -39.66 -18.50
C LEU A 708 11.53 -39.29 -19.83
N LEU A 709 12.24 -38.63 -20.75
CA LEU A 709 11.73 -38.32 -22.09
C LEU A 709 11.54 -39.58 -22.93
N LYS A 710 12.53 -40.50 -22.92
CA LYS A 710 12.44 -41.80 -23.60
C LYS A 710 11.26 -42.63 -23.08
N ASN A 711 11.06 -42.67 -21.77
CA ASN A 711 9.91 -43.33 -21.15
C ASN A 711 8.58 -42.70 -21.61
N LYS A 712 8.49 -41.37 -21.72
CA LYS A 712 7.30 -40.68 -22.26
C LYS A 712 7.02 -41.03 -23.73
N LEU A 713 8.05 -41.34 -24.51
CA LEU A 713 7.96 -41.82 -25.88
C LEU A 713 7.74 -43.34 -25.98
N ASN A 714 7.43 -44.01 -24.87
CA ASN A 714 7.24 -45.47 -24.77
C ASN A 714 8.47 -46.30 -25.22
N GLN A 715 9.68 -45.76 -25.08
CA GLN A 715 10.91 -46.53 -25.26
C GLN A 715 11.21 -47.32 -23.98
N ASP A 716 11.74 -48.54 -24.12
CA ASP A 716 12.18 -49.32 -22.96
C ASP A 716 13.45 -48.72 -22.35
N VAL A 717 13.32 -48.18 -21.14
CA VAL A 717 14.40 -47.57 -20.37
C VAL A 717 14.64 -48.30 -19.05
N THR A 718 14.07 -49.49 -18.87
CA THR A 718 14.10 -50.22 -17.58
C THR A 718 15.52 -50.46 -17.09
N ILE A 719 16.43 -50.82 -18.00
CA ILE A 719 17.84 -51.07 -17.69
C ILE A 719 18.56 -49.77 -17.28
N ASP A 720 18.33 -48.68 -18.00
CA ASP A 720 19.01 -47.40 -17.71
C ASP A 720 18.46 -46.76 -16.43
N ALA A 721 17.15 -46.87 -16.19
CA ALA A 721 16.53 -46.47 -14.93
C ALA A 721 17.11 -47.27 -13.75
N ALA A 722 17.28 -48.60 -13.90
CA ALA A 722 17.87 -49.44 -12.86
C ALA A 722 19.31 -49.04 -12.52
N LYS A 723 20.11 -48.61 -13.51
CA LYS A 723 21.48 -48.09 -13.27
C LYS A 723 21.46 -46.82 -12.44
N ILE A 724 20.62 -45.84 -12.78
CA ILE A 724 20.50 -44.59 -12.00
C ILE A 724 20.06 -44.87 -10.56
N VAL A 725 19.10 -45.78 -10.37
CA VAL A 725 18.64 -46.20 -9.04
C VAL A 725 19.79 -46.83 -8.23
N GLN A 726 20.59 -47.70 -8.85
CA GLN A 726 21.77 -48.28 -8.19
C GLN A 726 22.82 -47.22 -7.87
N GLU A 727 23.13 -46.30 -8.79
CA GLU A 727 24.07 -45.19 -8.56
C GLU A 727 23.64 -44.34 -7.35
N TYR A 728 22.35 -43.99 -7.26
CA TYR A 728 21.80 -43.26 -6.12
C TYR A 728 21.88 -44.06 -4.82
N LYS A 729 21.58 -45.37 -4.84
CA LYS A 729 21.67 -46.22 -3.62
C LYS A 729 23.12 -46.35 -3.12
N ILE A 730 24.09 -46.38 -4.03
CA ILE A 730 25.52 -46.51 -3.68
C ILE A 730 26.08 -45.18 -3.17
N ASN A 731 25.79 -44.08 -3.86
CA ASN A 731 26.33 -42.77 -3.51
C ASN A 731 25.26 -41.66 -3.63
N PRO A 732 24.35 -41.54 -2.65
CA PRO A 732 23.29 -40.53 -2.69
C PRO A 732 23.82 -39.09 -2.72
N ALA A 733 25.07 -38.85 -2.32
CA ALA A 733 25.68 -37.53 -2.26
C ALA A 733 26.03 -36.94 -3.64
N THR A 734 26.14 -37.77 -4.68
CA THR A 734 26.39 -37.30 -6.06
C THR A 734 25.14 -36.72 -6.73
N PHE A 735 23.98 -36.85 -6.09
CA PHE A 735 22.72 -36.27 -6.56
C PHE A 735 22.40 -34.99 -5.81
N SER A 736 22.01 -33.94 -6.54
CA SER A 736 21.54 -32.69 -5.96
C SER A 736 20.18 -32.88 -5.27
N ASN A 737 19.82 -31.97 -4.36
CA ASN A 737 18.51 -31.99 -3.71
C ASN A 737 17.36 -31.90 -4.72
N PHE A 738 17.55 -31.15 -5.80
CA PHE A 738 16.58 -31.04 -6.88
C PHE A 738 16.38 -32.40 -7.58
N GLU A 739 17.46 -33.06 -7.99
CA GLU A 739 17.41 -34.37 -8.66
C GLU A 739 16.70 -35.41 -7.78
N LYS A 740 17.04 -35.43 -6.48
CA LYS A 740 16.39 -36.34 -5.51
C LYS A 740 14.89 -36.11 -5.41
N ARG A 741 14.45 -34.86 -5.30
CA ARG A 741 13.05 -34.53 -5.07
C ARG A 741 12.20 -34.62 -6.34
N VAL A 742 12.76 -34.25 -7.48
CA VAL A 742 12.00 -34.02 -8.72
C VAL A 742 12.21 -35.14 -9.74
N LEU A 743 13.43 -35.64 -9.90
CA LEU A 743 13.78 -36.54 -11.00
C LEU A 743 13.81 -38.02 -10.59
N LEU A 744 14.33 -38.34 -9.41
CA LEU A 744 14.49 -39.73 -9.00
C LEU A 744 13.15 -40.43 -8.72
N LYS A 745 12.17 -39.75 -8.12
CA LYS A 745 10.88 -40.38 -7.79
C LYS A 745 10.16 -40.95 -9.02
N PRO A 746 10.05 -40.23 -10.15
CA PRO A 746 9.58 -40.82 -11.42
C PRO A 746 10.43 -41.98 -11.93
N ILE A 747 11.77 -41.93 -11.80
CA ILE A 747 12.67 -42.99 -12.27
C ILE A 747 12.49 -44.29 -11.46
N PHE A 748 12.40 -44.21 -10.14
CA PHE A 748 12.09 -45.36 -9.28
C PHE A 748 10.75 -46.02 -9.65
N LYS A 749 9.76 -45.21 -10.05
CA LYS A 749 8.45 -45.71 -10.49
C LYS A 749 8.55 -46.54 -11.77
N ILE A 750 9.45 -46.22 -12.70
CA ILE A 750 9.64 -46.98 -13.95
C ILE A 750 10.02 -48.43 -13.66
N ILE A 751 10.86 -48.66 -12.65
CA ILE A 751 11.31 -50.01 -12.27
C ILE A 751 10.49 -50.65 -11.14
N ASN A 752 9.38 -50.01 -10.76
CA ASN A 752 8.49 -50.46 -9.69
C ASN A 752 9.18 -50.66 -8.33
N GLU A 753 10.14 -49.79 -7.99
CA GLU A 753 10.79 -49.78 -6.68
C GLU A 753 10.32 -48.62 -5.79
N PRO A 754 10.22 -48.79 -4.46
CA PRO A 754 9.89 -47.70 -3.55
C PRO A 754 11.03 -46.68 -3.46
N PHE A 755 10.70 -45.40 -3.63
CA PHE A 755 11.66 -44.31 -3.48
C PHE A 755 11.89 -43.98 -2.00
N SER A 756 13.17 -43.95 -1.59
CA SER A 756 13.59 -43.48 -0.26
C SER A 756 14.46 -42.23 -0.38
N PHE A 757 14.02 -41.13 0.25
CA PHE A 757 14.75 -39.87 0.27
C PHE A 757 15.82 -39.90 1.37
N VAL A 758 17.09 -39.72 0.98
CA VAL A 758 18.21 -39.62 1.92
C VAL A 758 18.57 -38.14 2.10
N GLU A 759 18.28 -37.58 3.27
CA GLU A 759 18.76 -36.25 3.65
C GLU A 759 20.30 -36.24 3.66
N PRO A 760 20.96 -35.19 3.14
CA PRO A 760 22.39 -35.06 3.31
C PRO A 760 22.69 -34.90 4.81
N ASP A 761 23.79 -35.50 5.27
CA ASP A 761 24.30 -35.29 6.63
C ASP A 761 24.25 -33.80 6.96
N LYS A 762 23.40 -33.44 7.92
CA LYS A 762 23.46 -32.13 8.55
C LYS A 762 24.84 -32.03 9.21
N LYS A 763 25.84 -31.47 8.52
CA LYS A 763 26.81 -30.63 9.22
C LYS A 763 25.95 -29.64 9.97
N GLN A 764 25.90 -29.79 11.30
CA GLN A 764 25.24 -28.88 12.21
C GLN A 764 25.55 -27.45 11.74
N MET A 765 24.56 -26.79 11.12
CA MET A 765 24.58 -25.35 11.06
C MET A 765 24.68 -24.93 12.51
N ASN A 766 25.76 -24.21 12.81
CA ASN A 766 25.97 -23.58 14.09
C ASN A 766 24.63 -23.06 14.59
N GLN A 767 24.15 -23.67 15.68
CA GLN A 767 23.24 -22.99 16.56
C GLN A 767 23.83 -21.60 16.76
N ILE A 768 23.00 -20.59 16.53
CA ILE A 768 23.24 -19.23 16.98
C ILE A 768 23.94 -19.32 18.33
N ASN A 769 25.11 -18.69 18.45
CA ASN A 769 25.90 -18.66 19.66
C ASN A 769 25.01 -18.24 20.83
N ASN A 770 24.56 -19.20 21.64
CA ASN A 770 23.95 -18.95 22.95
C ASN A 770 24.93 -18.31 23.94
N LYS A 771 26.15 -17.92 23.51
CA LYS A 771 27.11 -17.17 24.33
C LYS A 771 26.69 -15.73 24.61
N ASP A 772 25.67 -15.20 23.92
CA ASP A 772 25.08 -13.89 24.23
C ASP A 772 23.80 -13.98 25.09
N LEU A 773 23.44 -15.18 25.58
CA LEU A 773 22.25 -15.42 26.40
C LEU A 773 22.63 -15.99 27.77
N LEU A 774 22.06 -15.34 28.80
CA LEU A 774 22.46 -15.43 30.21
C LEU A 774 22.22 -16.82 30.84
N ASP A 775 23.24 -17.28 31.56
CA ASP A 775 23.24 -18.40 32.50
C ASP A 775 22.48 -18.02 33.78
N THR A 776 21.46 -18.79 34.13
CA THR A 776 20.56 -18.55 35.27
C THR A 776 20.89 -19.41 36.49
N ASN A 777 22.06 -20.03 36.56
CA ASN A 777 22.38 -20.93 37.68
C ASN A 777 22.90 -20.25 38.94
N ASN A 778 22.96 -18.92 39.03
CA ASN A 778 23.38 -18.26 40.25
C ASN A 778 22.53 -17.03 40.60
N LEU A 779 21.78 -17.20 41.70
CA LEU A 779 21.40 -16.23 42.73
C LEU A 779 19.95 -15.68 42.74
N PRO A 780 19.43 -15.36 43.95
CA PRO A 780 18.21 -15.98 44.45
C PRO A 780 17.18 -14.96 44.94
N PHE A 781 16.06 -14.82 44.23
CA PHE A 781 14.76 -14.32 44.74
C PHE A 781 13.66 -14.83 43.82
#